data_AF-A0AAE4ARQ0-F1
#
_entry.id   AF-A0AAE4ARQ0-F1
#
_cell.length_a   1.000
_cell.length_b   1.000
_cell.length_c   1.000
_cell.angle_alpha   90.00
_cell.angle_beta   90.00
_cell.angle_gamma   90.00
#
_symmetry.space_group_name_H-M   'P 1'
#
loop_
_entity.id
_entity.type
_entity.pdbx_description
1 polymer ?
#
loop_
_entity_poly.entity_id
_entity_poly.type
_entity_poly.pdbx_seq_one_letter_code
_entity_poly.pdbx_strand_id
1 'polypeptide(L)'
;MLIDPSLAETDALRRRIRDDIRADEATVARRLIDAATVPAEQADRIAEQARNLVRGVRSGRVGRGGIDAFMHEYELSSKEGVVLMCLAEAMLRVPDAHTVDKLIDDKIGGAEWDSHLWKSDSFFVNASTWGLMLTGRVTRLDDNEGRDARAVLGRLVHRAGEPVIRRAVREAMRILGRQFVMGRTIKEALSRAKDAEEDGYRHSYDMLGEAARTMEDADRYFESYANAIKAIGAASKNRSGMEAPGISVKLSALHPRYEFAQRDRVMNELTPKLADLAVMAKEADIGFTVDAEEADRLDVSLDVFEAVALDPRLKGWDGYGLAIQAYQKRCFALIDWLEDLAKRANRRLAVRLVKGAYWDSEIKWAQERGLPGYPVFTRKVLTDVSYIACAKKLLAANGAFYPQFATHNAHTVATILELAGNRDDFEFQRLHGMGEALYTQIVGKKALNRPCRIYAPVGTHEDLLAYLVRRLLENGANSSFVNRIQDEKLPVDSIVADPIQQSRNLPSYPNPNIPLPRALYGTARENSLGLDLTDPQVLAPVAKRMDEVAATKWHGKPSVGGALKDGTAREVRDPADHSRVIGTVTDATPELATQALERATRAFPAWDATHAADRAALLERTADLYEQNMAELCAICVREAGKIMADAVAEVREAVDFLRYYAYRARIDFAGPEVMPGPTGERDEYWLAGRGTFLCISPWNFPLAIFTGQISAALAAGNCVLAKPAEQTPLVAARAVELMHEAGIPGDVLHLLPGDGAAIGGALIPDPRVSGVCFTGSVPTAHIINKALAEREGAIVPLIAETGGQNAMIVDSTALTEQVVVDLCQSAFQSAGQRCSAARVLFVQEDVAKRTLGMLAGAMKELKVGDPSDLSTDIGPVIDAEAKENLEAHIARMEKEAKLIARAPSTAQMEKGTFVAPVAFEIDSLDRLTQEVFGPVLHVVRYKAEKIDQVMDAINGTGYGLTMGLHTRIDTEVEWMRRRAGAGNLYVNRNMIGAVVGVQPFGGEGLSGTGPKAGGPRYLSRFACERVISINTTAAGGNASLMSMGDDLPG
;
A
#
# COMPACT_ATOMS: atom_id res chain seq x y z
N MET A 1 -3.19 -8.02 -25.79
CA MET A 1 -1.87 -7.36 -25.95
C MET A 1 -1.70 -6.51 -24.71
N LEU A 2 -0.58 -6.61 -23.99
CA LEU A 2 -0.46 -6.04 -22.64
C LEU A 2 -0.76 -4.53 -22.61
N ILE A 3 -0.18 -3.77 -23.52
CA ILE A 3 -0.49 -2.36 -23.76
C ILE A 3 -0.42 -2.05 -25.25
N ASP A 4 -1.05 -0.96 -25.69
CA ASP A 4 -0.78 -0.36 -27.00
C ASP A 4 0.63 0.25 -27.02
N PRO A 5 1.56 -0.22 -27.87
CA PRO A 5 2.91 0.33 -27.97
C PRO A 5 2.93 1.82 -28.35
N SER A 6 1.91 2.31 -29.04
CA SER A 6 1.80 3.74 -29.40
C SER A 6 1.76 4.65 -28.16
N LEU A 7 1.32 4.13 -27.01
CA LEU A 7 1.33 4.87 -25.74
C LEU A 7 2.74 5.19 -25.24
N ALA A 8 3.76 4.41 -25.65
CA ALA A 8 5.17 4.72 -25.39
C ALA A 8 5.74 5.74 -26.40
N GLU A 9 5.18 5.79 -27.61
CA GLU A 9 5.50 6.75 -28.67
C GLU A 9 4.80 8.09 -28.41
N THR A 10 5.34 8.86 -27.47
CA THR A 10 4.81 10.19 -27.12
C THR A 10 5.71 11.33 -27.59
N ASP A 11 5.18 12.56 -27.56
CA ASP A 11 5.93 13.77 -27.87
C ASP A 11 7.14 13.96 -26.94
N ALA A 12 8.08 14.82 -27.33
CA ALA A 12 9.32 15.02 -26.59
C ALA A 12 9.11 15.57 -25.16
N LEU A 13 8.02 16.31 -24.92
CA LEU A 13 7.71 16.90 -23.62
C LEU A 13 7.11 15.87 -22.66
N ARG A 14 6.15 15.06 -23.12
CA ARG A 14 5.61 13.92 -22.36
C ARG A 14 6.70 12.89 -22.07
N ARG A 15 7.61 12.64 -23.00
CA ARG A 15 8.78 11.76 -22.78
C ARG A 15 9.64 12.27 -21.62
N ARG A 16 9.97 13.57 -21.62
CA ARG A 16 10.75 14.18 -20.54
C ARG A 16 10.08 14.09 -19.17
N ILE A 17 8.75 14.22 -19.13
CA ILE A 17 7.98 14.01 -17.90
C ILE A 17 8.16 12.57 -17.41
N ARG A 18 8.11 11.58 -18.31
CA ARG A 18 8.27 10.17 -17.95
C ARG A 18 9.70 9.80 -17.54
N ASP A 19 10.71 10.34 -18.22
CA ASP A 19 12.12 10.14 -17.87
C ASP A 19 12.44 10.60 -16.43
N ASP A 20 11.73 11.64 -15.95
CA ASP A 20 11.87 12.17 -14.60
C ASP A 20 10.99 11.44 -13.55
N ILE A 21 10.20 10.40 -13.88
CA ILE A 21 9.32 9.73 -12.89
C ILE A 21 10.14 9.27 -11.71
N ARG A 22 11.15 8.42 -11.92
CA ARG A 22 12.00 7.86 -10.85
C ARG A 22 13.48 8.15 -11.06
N ALA A 23 13.79 9.24 -11.76
CA ALA A 23 15.16 9.68 -11.97
C ALA A 23 15.95 9.79 -10.65
N ASP A 24 17.26 9.63 -10.76
CA ASP A 24 18.19 9.78 -9.63
C ASP A 24 17.98 11.14 -8.94
N GLU A 25 17.71 11.10 -7.64
CA GLU A 25 17.34 12.29 -6.87
C GLU A 25 18.49 13.30 -6.82
N ALA A 26 19.75 12.85 -6.78
CA ALA A 26 20.90 13.75 -6.78
C ALA A 26 21.05 14.51 -8.10
N THR A 27 20.75 13.86 -9.23
CA THR A 27 20.76 14.47 -10.56
C THR A 27 19.64 15.50 -10.71
N VAL A 28 18.42 15.16 -10.32
CA VAL A 28 17.28 16.09 -10.37
C VAL A 28 17.49 17.26 -9.40
N ALA A 29 17.97 17.00 -8.18
CA ALA A 29 18.21 18.03 -7.17
C ALA A 29 19.20 19.10 -7.65
N ARG A 30 20.35 18.70 -8.23
CA ARG A 30 21.34 19.65 -8.77
C ARG A 30 20.73 20.57 -9.83
N ARG A 31 20.03 19.99 -10.80
CA ARG A 31 19.33 20.73 -11.86
C ARG A 31 18.33 21.75 -11.29
N LEU A 32 17.59 21.38 -10.24
CA LEU A 32 16.59 22.25 -9.62
C LEU A 32 17.22 23.31 -8.70
N ILE A 33 18.31 23.01 -8.01
CA ILE A 33 19.09 23.99 -7.24
C ILE A 33 19.59 25.10 -8.16
N ASP A 34 20.14 24.73 -9.32
CA ASP A 34 20.62 25.70 -10.31
C ASP A 34 19.46 26.55 -10.85
N ALA A 35 18.33 25.91 -11.19
CA ALA A 35 17.13 26.62 -11.65
C ALA A 35 16.55 27.58 -10.59
N ALA A 36 16.50 27.16 -9.33
CA ALA A 36 15.96 27.93 -8.20
C ALA A 36 16.87 29.09 -7.76
N THR A 37 18.18 29.00 -8.04
CA THR A 37 19.17 29.99 -7.58
C THR A 37 18.81 31.41 -8.03
N VAL A 38 18.98 32.35 -7.10
CA VAL A 38 18.81 33.80 -7.30
C VAL A 38 20.13 34.52 -6.95
N PRO A 39 20.36 35.74 -7.46
CA PRO A 39 21.50 36.56 -7.06
C PRO A 39 21.54 36.82 -5.54
N ALA A 40 22.73 37.01 -4.98
CA ALA A 40 22.92 37.20 -3.53
C ALA A 40 22.08 38.36 -2.96
N GLU A 41 22.08 39.51 -3.63
CA GLU A 41 21.28 40.67 -3.23
C GLU A 41 19.77 40.36 -3.22
N GLN A 42 19.31 39.51 -4.14
CA GLN A 42 17.92 39.07 -4.20
C GLN A 42 17.61 38.11 -3.04
N ALA A 43 18.54 37.20 -2.72
CA ALA A 43 18.42 36.30 -1.56
C ALA A 43 18.34 37.08 -0.23
N ASP A 44 19.13 38.15 -0.07
CA ASP A 44 19.10 38.98 1.14
C ASP A 44 17.75 39.69 1.31
N ARG A 45 17.19 40.24 0.22
CA ARG A 45 15.83 40.84 0.23
C ARG A 45 14.75 39.81 0.58
N ILE A 46 14.84 38.60 0.01
CA ILE A 46 13.92 37.50 0.33
C ILE A 46 13.99 37.17 1.81
N ALA A 47 15.20 37.02 2.37
CA ALA A 47 15.39 36.70 3.77
C ALA A 47 14.82 37.80 4.69
N GLU A 48 15.07 39.07 4.38
CA GLU A 48 14.51 40.20 5.14
C GLU A 48 12.98 40.24 5.05
N GLN A 49 12.41 40.07 3.85
CA GLN A 49 10.97 40.04 3.67
C GLN A 49 10.32 38.86 4.40
N ALA A 50 10.93 37.68 4.37
CA ALA A 50 10.47 36.52 5.12
C ALA A 50 10.50 36.76 6.64
N ARG A 51 11.57 37.38 7.16
CA ARG A 51 11.65 37.77 8.59
C ARG A 51 10.53 38.73 8.95
N ASN A 52 10.25 39.71 8.10
CA ASN A 52 9.21 40.70 8.35
C ASN A 52 7.81 40.06 8.36
N LEU A 53 7.54 39.11 7.46
CA LEU A 53 6.31 38.32 7.49
C LEU A 53 6.18 37.52 8.80
N VAL A 54 7.23 36.82 9.22
CA VAL A 54 7.20 36.03 10.47
C VAL A 54 7.05 36.93 11.71
N ARG A 55 7.75 38.06 11.76
CA ARG A 55 7.59 39.06 12.83
C ARG A 55 6.17 39.62 12.88
N GLY A 56 5.59 39.94 11.73
CA GLY A 56 4.20 40.40 11.61
C GLY A 56 3.20 39.39 12.15
N VAL A 57 3.39 38.10 11.82
CA VAL A 57 2.60 36.99 12.38
C VAL A 57 2.72 36.92 13.90
N ARG A 58 3.94 37.00 14.44
CA ARG A 58 4.18 36.95 15.90
C ARG A 58 3.61 38.17 16.62
N SER A 59 3.74 39.39 16.06
CA SER A 59 3.22 40.61 16.68
C SER A 59 1.70 40.72 16.63
N GLY A 60 1.05 40.22 15.58
CA GLY A 60 -0.41 40.22 15.43
C GLY A 60 -1.15 39.33 16.44
N ARG A 61 -0.42 38.52 17.22
CA ARG A 61 -0.96 37.62 18.25
C ARG A 61 -1.16 38.27 19.62
N VAL A 62 -0.53 39.41 19.91
CA VAL A 62 -0.68 40.09 21.21
C VAL A 62 -2.13 40.60 21.34
N GLY A 63 -3.00 39.81 21.96
CA GLY A 63 -4.38 40.18 22.29
C GLY A 63 -5.52 39.48 21.51
N ARG A 64 -5.25 38.50 20.62
CA ARG A 64 -6.31 37.68 19.98
C ARG A 64 -6.29 36.25 20.52
N GLY A 65 -7.03 36.00 21.60
CA GLY A 65 -7.29 34.66 22.13
C GLY A 65 -8.22 33.88 21.19
N GLY A 66 -7.69 32.86 20.53
CA GLY A 66 -8.43 31.94 19.66
C GLY A 66 -7.80 30.56 19.66
N ILE A 67 -8.40 29.60 18.94
CA ILE A 67 -8.04 28.17 18.87
C ILE A 67 -6.56 27.90 18.52
N ASP A 68 -5.86 28.85 17.89
CA ASP A 68 -4.39 28.80 17.73
C ASP A 68 -3.64 28.62 19.07
N ALA A 69 -4.20 29.15 20.16
CA ALA A 69 -3.75 28.88 21.52
C ALA A 69 -4.17 27.49 22.02
N PHE A 70 -5.35 26.99 21.64
CA PHE A 70 -5.81 25.62 21.94
C PHE A 70 -4.96 24.54 21.23
N MET A 71 -4.55 24.76 19.97
CA MET A 71 -3.62 23.89 19.23
C MET A 71 -2.23 23.82 19.89
N HIS A 72 -1.80 24.93 20.50
CA HIS A 72 -0.53 25.05 21.22
C HIS A 72 -0.63 24.53 22.67
N GLU A 73 -1.78 24.68 23.32
CA GLU A 73 -2.04 24.26 24.71
C GLU A 73 -2.33 22.76 24.83
N TYR A 74 -2.83 22.12 23.76
CA TYR A 74 -3.06 20.67 23.66
C TYR A 74 -2.09 19.95 22.72
N GLU A 75 -1.04 20.62 22.22
CA GLU A 75 -0.12 20.12 21.18
C GLU A 75 -0.81 19.14 20.22
N LEU A 76 -1.69 19.59 19.34
CA LEU A 76 -2.47 18.66 18.48
C LEU A 76 -1.62 17.84 17.48
N SER A 77 -0.31 18.08 17.43
CA SER A 77 0.73 17.28 16.77
C SER A 77 1.32 16.17 17.63
N SER A 78 1.03 16.18 18.93
CA SER A 78 1.36 15.11 19.89
C SER A 78 0.50 13.87 19.61
N LYS A 79 0.94 12.72 20.13
CA LYS A 79 0.17 11.48 20.03
C LYS A 79 -1.22 11.65 20.67
N GLU A 80 -1.29 12.38 21.77
CA GLU A 80 -2.51 12.65 22.52
C GLU A 80 -3.52 13.48 21.71
N GLY A 81 -3.04 14.49 20.98
CA GLY A 81 -3.87 15.30 20.11
C GLY A 81 -4.45 14.55 18.92
N VAL A 82 -3.64 13.68 18.30
CA VAL A 82 -4.10 12.78 17.23
C VAL A 82 -5.13 11.78 17.77
N VAL A 83 -4.89 11.20 18.95
CA VAL A 83 -5.81 10.26 19.60
C VAL A 83 -7.17 10.92 19.91
N LEU A 84 -7.17 12.13 20.48
CA LEU A 84 -8.40 12.86 20.77
C LEU A 84 -9.21 13.13 19.50
N MET A 85 -8.53 13.50 18.41
CA MET A 85 -9.16 13.76 17.12
C MET A 85 -9.66 12.47 16.44
N CYS A 86 -8.90 11.37 16.52
CA CYS A 86 -9.32 10.07 16.02
C CYS A 86 -10.53 9.52 16.80
N LEU A 87 -10.55 9.71 18.12
CA LEU A 87 -11.68 9.36 18.97
C LEU A 87 -12.90 10.19 18.57
N ALA A 88 -12.74 11.50 18.42
CA ALA A 88 -13.78 12.40 17.98
C ALA A 88 -14.31 11.97 16.59
N GLU A 89 -13.42 11.74 15.63
CA GLU A 89 -13.72 11.28 14.27
C GLU A 89 -14.56 10.00 14.27
N ALA A 90 -14.12 8.98 15.01
CA ALA A 90 -14.81 7.72 15.07
C ALA A 90 -16.14 7.83 15.85
N MET A 91 -16.26 8.69 16.86
CA MET A 91 -17.54 8.96 17.54
C MET A 91 -18.62 9.62 16.64
N LEU A 92 -18.25 10.29 15.54
CA LEU A 92 -19.22 10.78 14.56
C LEU A 92 -19.63 9.73 13.54
N ARG A 93 -18.77 8.75 13.27
CA ARG A 93 -18.97 7.73 12.23
C ARG A 93 -19.64 6.47 12.76
N VAL A 94 -19.31 6.10 13.99
CA VAL A 94 -19.78 4.88 14.61
C VAL A 94 -21.26 5.08 14.98
N PRO A 95 -22.18 4.35 14.33
CA PRO A 95 -23.62 4.52 14.51
C PRO A 95 -24.13 3.87 15.81
N ASP A 96 -23.38 2.93 16.39
CA ASP A 96 -23.81 2.13 17.54
C ASP A 96 -23.12 2.54 18.85
N ALA A 97 -23.85 2.48 19.96
CA ALA A 97 -23.35 2.94 21.25
C ALA A 97 -22.25 2.03 21.82
N HIS A 98 -22.37 0.71 21.66
CA HIS A 98 -21.45 -0.27 22.23
C HIS A 98 -20.02 -0.09 21.70
N THR A 99 -19.87 0.10 20.39
CA THR A 99 -18.57 0.30 19.75
C THR A 99 -18.02 1.69 20.06
N VAL A 100 -18.86 2.72 20.20
CA VAL A 100 -18.45 4.05 20.70
C VAL A 100 -17.85 3.92 22.10
N ASP A 101 -18.50 3.15 22.98
CA ASP A 101 -18.09 2.99 24.37
C ASP A 101 -16.76 2.24 24.47
N LYS A 102 -16.60 1.15 23.71
CA LYS A 102 -15.30 0.47 23.56
C LYS A 102 -14.19 1.38 23.04
N LEU A 103 -14.49 2.20 22.03
CA LEU A 103 -13.52 3.13 21.48
C LEU A 103 -13.14 4.23 22.49
N ILE A 104 -14.11 4.74 23.28
CA ILE A 104 -13.85 5.66 24.38
C ILE A 104 -12.92 5.00 25.38
N ASP A 105 -13.26 3.81 25.88
CA ASP A 105 -12.44 3.07 26.84
C ASP A 105 -11.02 2.79 26.30
N ASP A 106 -10.89 2.46 25.01
CA ASP A 106 -9.60 2.23 24.33
C ASP A 106 -8.71 3.49 24.31
N LYS A 107 -9.30 4.64 23.93
CA LYS A 107 -8.54 5.88 23.71
C LYS A 107 -8.40 6.76 24.96
N ILE A 108 -9.32 6.64 25.92
CA ILE A 108 -9.38 7.44 27.17
C ILE A 108 -9.02 6.58 28.39
N GLY A 109 -9.36 5.29 28.41
CA GLY A 109 -9.15 4.41 29.58
C GLY A 109 -7.81 3.67 29.62
N GLY A 110 -6.96 3.80 28.59
CA GLY A 110 -5.65 3.13 28.53
C GLY A 110 -4.69 3.55 29.64
N ALA A 111 -3.99 2.58 30.24
CA ALA A 111 -3.02 2.75 31.34
C ALA A 111 -1.84 3.72 31.06
N GLU A 112 -1.70 4.24 29.84
CA GLU A 112 -0.70 5.26 29.51
C GLU A 112 -1.07 6.65 30.07
N TRP A 113 -2.35 6.97 30.30
CA TRP A 113 -2.72 8.27 30.86
C TRP A 113 -2.23 8.45 32.31
N ASP A 114 -2.19 7.36 33.09
CA ASP A 114 -1.65 7.36 34.44
C ASP A 114 -0.13 7.58 34.50
N SER A 115 0.60 7.23 33.43
CA SER A 115 2.06 7.38 33.37
C SER A 115 2.51 8.81 33.02
N HIS A 116 1.65 9.59 32.36
CA HIS A 116 1.93 10.97 31.94
C HIS A 116 1.50 12.03 32.98
N LEU A 117 0.72 11.64 34.00
CA LEU A 117 0.29 12.52 35.09
C LEU A 117 1.41 12.93 36.08
N TRP A 118 2.62 12.39 35.93
CA TRP A 118 3.71 12.56 36.90
C TRP A 118 4.80 13.56 36.50
N LYS A 119 4.65 14.33 35.40
CA LYS A 119 5.76 15.16 34.87
C LYS A 119 5.44 16.61 34.45
N SER A 120 4.31 17.21 34.82
CA SER A 120 4.08 18.65 34.56
C SER A 120 3.52 19.42 35.76
N ASP A 121 4.26 20.46 36.17
CA ASP A 121 3.98 21.33 37.32
C ASP A 121 2.92 22.44 37.07
N SER A 122 1.99 22.26 36.14
CA SER A 122 1.02 23.32 35.82
C SER A 122 -0.40 22.78 35.63
N PHE A 123 -1.01 22.35 36.74
CA PHE A 123 -2.43 21.94 36.75
C PHE A 123 -3.36 22.91 37.51
N PHE A 124 -2.86 24.05 38.01
CA PHE A 124 -3.62 24.92 38.92
C PHE A 124 -4.16 26.24 38.32
N VAL A 125 -4.22 26.40 36.99
CA VAL A 125 -4.85 27.60 36.37
C VAL A 125 -6.23 27.29 35.75
N ASN A 126 -6.74 26.06 35.87
CA ASN A 126 -7.87 25.58 35.07
C ASN A 126 -9.29 25.74 35.65
N ALA A 127 -9.47 26.36 36.82
CA ALA A 127 -10.82 26.60 37.35
C ALA A 127 -11.52 27.82 36.70
N SER A 128 -10.75 28.83 36.26
CA SER A 128 -11.33 30.09 35.77
C SER A 128 -11.88 30.01 34.34
N THR A 129 -11.24 29.26 33.45
CA THR A 129 -11.58 29.23 32.01
C THR A 129 -12.86 28.42 31.74
N TRP A 130 -13.04 27.29 32.43
CA TRP A 130 -14.26 26.48 32.37
C TRP A 130 -15.45 27.16 33.05
N GLY A 131 -15.23 27.87 34.17
CA GLY A 131 -16.25 28.68 34.85
C GLY A 131 -16.74 29.88 34.02
N LEU A 132 -15.85 30.53 33.27
CA LEU A 132 -16.16 31.66 32.38
C LEU A 132 -17.03 31.27 31.18
N MET A 133 -16.79 30.09 30.58
CA MET A 133 -17.60 29.59 29.46
C MET A 133 -18.99 29.11 29.89
N LEU A 134 -19.15 28.64 31.13
CA LEU A 134 -20.41 28.05 31.61
C LEU A 134 -21.35 29.03 32.34
N THR A 135 -20.86 30.15 32.92
CA THR A 135 -21.70 30.97 33.83
C THR A 135 -21.66 32.48 33.62
N GLY A 136 -20.76 33.03 32.80
CA GLY A 136 -20.82 34.44 32.38
C GLY A 136 -20.74 35.50 33.50
N ARG A 137 -20.34 35.16 34.73
CA ARG A 137 -20.09 36.13 35.82
C ARG A 137 -18.84 35.80 36.61
N VAL A 138 -18.02 36.82 36.85
CA VAL A 138 -16.80 36.76 37.65
C VAL A 138 -17.16 36.94 39.11
N THR A 139 -16.99 35.89 39.91
CA THR A 139 -16.88 36.00 41.37
C THR A 139 -15.52 35.47 41.79
N ARG A 140 -14.71 36.33 42.41
CA ARG A 140 -13.49 35.97 43.13
C ARG A 140 -13.88 35.07 44.32
N LEU A 141 -13.30 33.89 44.39
CA LEU A 141 -13.29 33.05 45.59
C LEU A 141 -11.89 33.09 46.16
N ASP A 142 -11.82 33.40 47.46
CA ASP A 142 -10.60 33.57 48.23
C ASP A 142 -9.88 32.25 48.50
N ASP A 143 -8.56 32.36 48.58
CA ASP A 143 -7.60 31.33 48.95
C ASP A 143 -7.76 30.92 50.43
N ASN A 144 -8.33 29.74 50.70
CA ASN A 144 -7.90 28.84 51.78
C ASN A 144 -8.79 27.59 51.84
N GLU A 145 -8.27 26.46 51.35
CA GLU A 145 -8.36 25.13 51.97
C GLU A 145 -7.78 24.10 50.98
N GLY A 146 -6.48 23.85 51.12
CA GLY A 146 -5.80 22.76 50.43
C GLY A 146 -6.26 21.41 50.99
N ARG A 147 -6.43 20.44 50.08
CA ARG A 147 -6.87 19.04 50.25
C ARG A 147 -8.38 18.85 50.02
N ASP A 148 -8.76 18.62 48.77
CA ASP A 148 -9.39 17.36 48.30
C ASP A 148 -9.85 17.41 46.82
N ALA A 149 -9.22 18.24 45.97
CA ALA A 149 -9.58 18.35 44.55
C ALA A 149 -9.39 17.03 43.76
N ARG A 150 -8.43 16.18 44.15
CA ARG A 150 -8.20 14.86 43.53
C ARG A 150 -9.33 13.87 43.81
N ALA A 151 -9.88 13.84 45.02
CA ALA A 151 -11.02 12.95 45.31
C ALA A 151 -12.35 13.53 44.81
N VAL A 152 -12.47 14.85 44.63
CA VAL A 152 -13.63 15.47 43.98
C VAL A 152 -13.61 15.20 42.47
N LEU A 153 -12.46 15.26 41.80
CA LEU A 153 -12.32 14.98 40.36
C LEU A 153 -12.45 13.48 40.06
N GLY A 154 -11.83 12.60 40.86
CA GLY A 154 -12.01 11.15 40.76
C GLY A 154 -13.46 10.73 41.02
N ARG A 155 -14.18 11.40 41.94
CA ARG A 155 -15.62 11.20 42.13
C ARG A 155 -16.45 11.83 41.01
N LEU A 156 -16.02 12.91 40.35
CA LEU A 156 -16.75 13.51 39.23
C LEU A 156 -16.65 12.65 37.95
N VAL A 157 -15.49 12.09 37.65
CA VAL A 157 -15.31 11.16 36.53
C VAL A 157 -16.09 9.86 36.77
N HIS A 158 -16.13 9.35 38.00
CA HIS A 158 -16.94 8.16 38.34
C HIS A 158 -18.45 8.42 38.52
N ARG A 159 -18.88 9.66 38.81
CA ARG A 159 -20.28 9.98 39.18
C ARG A 159 -21.01 10.82 38.13
N ALA A 160 -20.32 11.42 37.16
CA ALA A 160 -20.93 12.12 36.03
C ALA A 160 -21.39 11.19 34.90
N GLY A 161 -20.88 9.94 34.86
CA GLY A 161 -21.25 8.93 33.88
C GLY A 161 -20.74 9.22 32.47
N GLU A 162 -20.42 8.15 31.76
CA GLU A 162 -20.12 8.07 30.32
C GLU A 162 -21.02 8.96 29.41
N PRO A 163 -22.33 9.16 29.67
CA PRO A 163 -23.18 10.03 28.83
C PRO A 163 -22.79 11.52 28.83
N VAL A 164 -22.16 12.01 29.90
CA VAL A 164 -21.75 13.43 30.01
C VAL A 164 -20.47 13.67 29.19
N ILE A 165 -19.52 12.73 29.24
CA ILE A 165 -18.31 12.75 28.39
C ILE A 165 -18.72 12.67 26.92
N ARG A 166 -19.64 11.76 26.57
CA ARG A 166 -20.20 11.63 25.22
C ARG A 166 -20.81 12.94 24.70
N ARG A 167 -21.55 13.65 25.55
CA ARG A 167 -22.17 14.94 25.19
C ARG A 167 -21.14 16.08 25.06
N ALA A 168 -20.13 16.10 25.94
CA ALA A 168 -19.06 17.09 25.91
C ALA A 168 -18.18 16.95 24.66
N VAL A 169 -17.75 15.72 24.32
CA VAL A 169 -16.97 15.44 23.11
C VAL A 169 -17.77 15.79 21.85
N ARG A 170 -19.06 15.42 21.79
CA ARG A 170 -19.93 15.76 20.64
C ARG A 170 -20.08 17.28 20.43
N GLU A 171 -20.18 18.07 21.50
CA GLU A 171 -20.27 19.54 21.36
C GLU A 171 -18.91 20.16 21.00
N ALA A 172 -17.80 19.66 21.56
CA ALA A 172 -16.44 20.05 21.15
C ALA A 172 -16.20 19.80 19.65
N MET A 173 -16.70 18.68 19.13
CA MET A 173 -16.66 18.37 17.71
C MET A 173 -17.52 19.28 16.84
N ARG A 174 -18.70 19.67 17.33
CA ARG A 174 -19.54 20.63 16.60
C ARG A 174 -18.84 21.98 16.46
N ILE A 175 -17.98 22.32 17.41
CA ILE A 175 -17.13 23.52 17.37
C ILE A 175 -15.94 23.29 16.42
N LEU A 176 -15.24 22.15 16.49
CA LEU A 176 -14.10 21.82 15.62
C LEU A 176 -14.49 21.65 14.14
N GLY A 177 -15.63 21.00 13.85
CA GLY A 177 -16.14 20.81 12.49
C GLY A 177 -16.45 22.13 11.76
N ARG A 178 -16.73 23.21 12.50
CA ARG A 178 -16.89 24.57 11.93
C ARG A 178 -15.58 25.21 11.46
N GLN A 179 -14.43 24.72 11.91
CA GLN A 179 -13.11 25.28 11.60
C GLN A 179 -12.44 24.58 10.41
N PHE A 180 -12.71 23.29 10.21
CA PHE A 180 -12.13 22.52 9.10
C PHE A 180 -13.00 22.51 7.84
N VAL A 181 -14.30 22.80 7.96
CA VAL A 181 -15.22 22.90 6.83
C VAL A 181 -15.82 24.29 6.80
N MET A 182 -15.72 24.92 5.63
CA MET A 182 -16.27 26.25 5.40
C MET A 182 -17.79 26.23 5.56
N GLY A 183 -18.48 25.19 5.10
CA GLY A 183 -19.89 24.94 5.38
C GLY A 183 -20.33 23.53 4.98
N ARG A 184 -21.43 23.04 5.56
CA ARG A 184 -21.94 21.68 5.26
C ARG A 184 -22.51 21.57 3.86
N THR A 185 -22.87 22.72 3.29
CA THR A 185 -23.40 22.85 1.93
C THR A 185 -22.73 24.05 1.26
N ILE A 186 -22.70 24.04 -0.07
CA ILE A 186 -22.12 25.16 -0.83
C ILE A 186 -22.79 26.50 -0.51
N LYS A 187 -24.10 26.51 -0.23
CA LYS A 187 -24.84 27.72 0.17
C LYS A 187 -24.36 28.29 1.51
N GLU A 188 -24.12 27.41 2.49
CA GLU A 188 -23.58 27.80 3.80
C GLU A 188 -22.16 28.35 3.65
N ALA A 189 -21.33 27.70 2.84
CA ALA A 189 -19.96 28.13 2.58
C ALA A 189 -19.90 29.49 1.89
N LEU A 190 -20.73 29.71 0.85
CA LEU A 190 -20.86 31.00 0.15
C LEU A 190 -21.34 32.12 1.09
N SER A 191 -22.23 31.83 2.03
CA SER A 191 -22.69 32.85 2.99
C SER A 191 -21.58 33.30 3.94
N ARG A 192 -20.71 32.37 4.36
CA ARG A 192 -19.60 32.65 5.28
C ARG A 192 -18.39 33.27 4.57
N ALA A 193 -18.28 33.10 3.26
CA ALA A 193 -17.19 33.63 2.45
C ALA A 193 -17.19 35.16 2.34
N LYS A 194 -18.35 35.81 2.54
CA LYS A 194 -18.56 37.24 2.29
C LYS A 194 -17.57 38.13 3.04
N ASP A 195 -17.40 37.92 4.34
CA ASP A 195 -16.55 38.78 5.18
C ASP A 195 -15.08 38.75 4.69
N ALA A 196 -14.56 37.55 4.38
CA ALA A 196 -13.22 37.42 3.82
C ALA A 196 -13.11 38.01 2.40
N GLU A 197 -14.16 37.91 1.59
CA GLU A 197 -14.19 38.51 0.25
C GLU A 197 -14.18 40.04 0.30
N GLU A 198 -14.81 40.66 1.31
CA GLU A 198 -14.75 42.11 1.57
C GLU A 198 -13.32 42.56 1.93
N ASP A 199 -12.57 41.72 2.63
CA ASP A 199 -11.14 41.94 2.94
C ASP A 199 -10.20 41.72 1.74
N GLY A 200 -10.72 41.27 0.60
CA GLY A 200 -9.97 41.07 -0.66
C GLY A 200 -9.53 39.63 -0.91
N TYR A 201 -10.00 38.66 -0.13
CA TYR A 201 -9.78 37.24 -0.42
C TYR A 201 -10.69 36.74 -1.55
N ARG A 202 -10.29 35.62 -2.14
CA ARG A 202 -11.09 34.84 -3.09
C ARG A 202 -11.32 33.44 -2.54
N HIS A 203 -12.23 32.66 -3.12
CA HIS A 203 -12.45 31.27 -2.70
C HIS A 203 -12.30 30.27 -3.86
N SER A 204 -11.82 29.06 -3.55
CA SER A 204 -11.99 27.86 -4.38
C SER A 204 -12.64 26.80 -3.50
N TYR A 205 -13.81 26.30 -3.90
CA TYR A 205 -14.55 25.33 -3.09
C TYR A 205 -14.12 23.90 -3.43
N ASP A 206 -13.79 23.13 -2.40
CA ASP A 206 -13.45 21.71 -2.47
C ASP A 206 -14.62 20.91 -1.93
N MET A 207 -15.31 20.18 -2.81
CA MET A 207 -16.56 19.48 -2.46
C MET A 207 -16.31 18.15 -1.72
N LEU A 208 -15.08 17.89 -1.26
CA LEU A 208 -14.65 16.72 -0.47
C LEU A 208 -14.84 15.36 -1.15
N GLY A 209 -15.40 15.31 -2.37
CA GLY A 209 -15.54 14.08 -3.14
C GLY A 209 -14.20 13.59 -3.66
N GLU A 210 -13.85 12.35 -3.32
CA GLU A 210 -12.66 11.65 -3.82
C GLU A 210 -12.93 10.14 -3.88
N ALA A 211 -12.14 9.43 -4.69
CA ALA A 211 -12.06 7.96 -4.66
C ALA A 211 -13.41 7.22 -4.74
N ALA A 212 -14.22 7.54 -5.75
CA ALA A 212 -15.45 6.81 -6.05
C ALA A 212 -15.16 5.30 -6.09
N ARG A 213 -16.07 4.50 -5.52
CA ARG A 213 -15.95 3.03 -5.52
C ARG A 213 -16.97 2.37 -6.45
N THR A 214 -18.04 3.09 -6.76
CA THR A 214 -19.08 2.65 -7.69
C THR A 214 -19.39 3.74 -8.71
N MET A 215 -20.02 3.40 -9.85
CA MET A 215 -20.49 4.42 -10.78
C MET A 215 -21.56 5.32 -10.14
N GLU A 216 -22.38 4.78 -9.24
CA GLU A 216 -23.36 5.58 -8.48
C GLU A 216 -22.69 6.62 -7.56
N ASP A 217 -21.52 6.32 -6.98
CA ASP A 217 -20.71 7.32 -6.28
C ASP A 217 -20.23 8.40 -7.24
N ALA A 218 -19.72 8.01 -8.41
CA ALA A 218 -19.21 8.92 -9.41
C ALA A 218 -20.29 9.88 -9.94
N ASP A 219 -21.50 9.38 -10.17
CA ASP A 219 -22.64 10.18 -10.60
C ASP A 219 -23.10 11.13 -9.49
N ARG A 220 -23.13 10.67 -8.23
CA ARG A 220 -23.42 11.53 -7.07
C ARG A 220 -22.41 12.67 -6.94
N TYR A 221 -21.12 12.40 -7.11
CA TYR A 221 -20.09 13.44 -7.06
C TYR A 221 -20.20 14.40 -8.25
N PHE A 222 -20.46 13.90 -9.46
CA PHE A 222 -20.72 14.75 -10.63
C PHE A 222 -21.87 15.73 -10.36
N GLU A 223 -23.00 15.26 -9.82
CA GLU A 223 -24.14 16.11 -9.46
C GLU A 223 -23.77 17.13 -8.37
N SER A 224 -22.99 16.72 -7.36
CA SER A 224 -22.49 17.62 -6.32
C SER A 224 -21.65 18.76 -6.91
N TYR A 225 -20.72 18.45 -7.82
CA TYR A 225 -19.92 19.44 -8.53
C TYR A 225 -20.77 20.35 -9.42
N ALA A 226 -21.69 19.79 -10.22
CA ALA A 226 -22.57 20.56 -11.09
C ALA A 226 -23.45 21.55 -10.29
N ASN A 227 -24.00 21.11 -9.16
CA ASN A 227 -24.80 21.95 -8.28
C ASN A 227 -23.95 23.04 -7.60
N ALA A 228 -22.72 22.72 -7.20
CA ALA A 228 -21.80 23.69 -6.65
C ALA A 228 -21.40 24.75 -7.68
N ILE A 229 -21.07 24.37 -8.91
CA ILE A 229 -20.75 25.30 -10.01
C ILE A 229 -21.89 26.30 -10.22
N LYS A 230 -23.13 25.83 -10.31
CA LYS A 230 -24.31 26.70 -10.46
C LYS A 230 -24.47 27.68 -9.29
N ALA A 231 -24.28 27.20 -8.05
CA ALA A 231 -24.40 28.04 -6.87
C ALA A 231 -23.29 29.10 -6.78
N ILE A 232 -22.06 28.73 -7.13
CA ILE A 232 -20.90 29.63 -7.15
C ILE A 232 -21.07 30.70 -8.23
N GLY A 233 -21.47 30.31 -9.45
CA GLY A 233 -21.75 31.22 -10.55
C GLY A 233 -22.79 32.28 -10.17
N ALA A 234 -23.91 31.85 -9.58
CA ALA A 234 -24.96 32.76 -9.12
C ALA A 234 -24.47 33.75 -8.02
N ALA A 235 -23.47 33.37 -7.24
CA ALA A 235 -22.87 34.19 -6.20
C ALA A 235 -21.71 35.08 -6.71
N SER A 236 -21.16 34.81 -7.90
CA SER A 236 -20.01 35.56 -8.45
C SER A 236 -20.36 37.03 -8.78
N LYS A 237 -21.64 37.32 -9.07
CA LYS A 237 -22.19 38.65 -9.37
C LYS A 237 -21.44 39.38 -10.50
N ASN A 238 -20.55 40.33 -10.12
CA ASN A 238 -19.81 41.25 -11.00
C ASN A 238 -18.33 40.84 -11.19
N ARG A 239 -17.90 39.73 -10.58
CA ARG A 239 -16.54 39.20 -10.73
C ARG A 239 -16.52 38.20 -11.87
N SER A 240 -15.52 38.31 -12.72
CA SER A 240 -15.33 37.47 -13.92
C SER A 240 -13.94 36.85 -13.93
N GLY A 241 -13.80 35.76 -14.69
CA GLY A 241 -12.54 35.05 -14.89
C GLY A 241 -11.82 34.69 -13.58
N MET A 242 -10.58 35.15 -13.43
CA MET A 242 -9.73 34.81 -12.26
C MET A 242 -10.13 35.54 -10.97
N GLU A 243 -10.93 36.60 -11.03
CA GLU A 243 -11.40 37.29 -9.83
C GLU A 243 -12.61 36.61 -9.21
N ALA A 244 -13.37 35.87 -10.02
CA ALA A 244 -14.49 35.07 -9.58
C ALA A 244 -14.02 33.98 -8.60
N PRO A 245 -14.89 33.52 -7.67
CA PRO A 245 -14.63 32.29 -6.93
C PRO A 245 -14.48 31.11 -7.91
N GLY A 246 -13.91 30.01 -7.45
CA GLY A 246 -13.75 28.80 -8.27
C GLY A 246 -14.17 27.54 -7.55
N ILE A 247 -14.02 26.42 -8.24
CA ILE A 247 -14.21 25.08 -7.71
C ILE A 247 -12.97 24.23 -7.96
N SER A 248 -12.69 23.29 -7.07
CA SER A 248 -11.68 22.25 -7.26
C SER A 248 -12.34 20.89 -7.37
N VAL A 249 -11.91 20.11 -8.37
CA VAL A 249 -12.51 18.81 -8.73
C VAL A 249 -11.42 17.74 -8.73
N LYS A 250 -11.73 16.57 -8.17
CA LYS A 250 -10.87 15.40 -8.16
C LYS A 250 -11.34 14.38 -9.20
N LEU A 251 -10.42 13.89 -10.03
CA LEU A 251 -10.75 12.94 -11.10
C LEU A 251 -11.19 11.58 -10.54
N SER A 252 -10.59 11.14 -9.43
CA SER A 252 -11.01 9.91 -8.73
C SER A 252 -12.45 9.95 -8.23
N ALA A 253 -13.05 11.13 -8.08
CA ALA A 253 -14.46 11.26 -7.70
C ALA A 253 -15.40 11.05 -8.88
N LEU A 254 -14.93 11.16 -10.12
CA LEU A 254 -15.76 11.11 -11.34
C LEU A 254 -15.77 9.75 -12.03
N HIS A 255 -14.96 8.79 -11.55
CA HIS A 255 -14.94 7.44 -12.08
C HIS A 255 -14.42 6.44 -11.05
N PRO A 256 -15.09 5.28 -10.86
CA PRO A 256 -14.68 4.29 -9.87
C PRO A 256 -13.37 3.58 -10.22
N ARG A 257 -13.00 3.58 -11.51
CA ARG A 257 -11.79 2.94 -12.04
C ARG A 257 -10.85 3.96 -12.66
N TYR A 258 -10.57 5.05 -11.94
CA TYR A 258 -9.60 6.06 -12.36
C TYR A 258 -8.18 5.57 -12.10
N GLU A 259 -7.65 4.79 -13.04
CA GLU A 259 -6.32 4.18 -13.01
C GLU A 259 -5.80 3.91 -14.42
N PHE A 260 -4.48 3.81 -14.58
CA PHE A 260 -3.84 3.65 -15.88
C PHE A 260 -4.28 2.37 -16.62
N ALA A 261 -4.46 1.26 -15.91
CA ALA A 261 -4.93 0.00 -16.48
C ALA A 261 -6.31 0.10 -17.16
N GLN A 262 -7.13 1.07 -16.74
CA GLN A 262 -8.50 1.29 -17.23
C GLN A 262 -8.58 2.54 -18.12
N ARG A 263 -7.46 2.95 -18.73
CA ARG A 263 -7.33 4.18 -19.52
C ARG A 263 -8.46 4.37 -20.53
N ASP A 264 -8.84 3.34 -21.29
CA ASP A 264 -9.88 3.47 -22.31
C ASP A 264 -11.24 3.83 -21.69
N ARG A 265 -11.58 3.22 -20.54
CA ARG A 265 -12.78 3.58 -19.78
C ARG A 265 -12.69 5.01 -19.26
N VAL A 266 -11.55 5.39 -18.69
CA VAL A 266 -11.32 6.77 -18.22
C VAL A 266 -11.52 7.77 -19.36
N MET A 267 -10.93 7.54 -20.54
CA MET A 267 -11.06 8.44 -21.67
C MET A 267 -12.49 8.53 -22.22
N ASN A 268 -13.26 7.44 -22.16
CA ASN A 268 -14.61 7.37 -22.72
C ASN A 268 -15.72 7.75 -21.72
N GLU A 269 -15.50 7.55 -20.42
CA GLU A 269 -16.53 7.70 -19.37
C GLU A 269 -16.25 8.91 -18.46
N LEU A 270 -15.00 9.12 -18.04
CA LEU A 270 -14.62 10.22 -17.14
C LEU A 270 -14.42 11.53 -17.90
N THR A 271 -13.68 11.51 -19.02
CA THR A 271 -13.35 12.73 -19.78
C THR A 271 -14.59 13.52 -20.20
N PRO A 272 -15.68 12.91 -20.71
CA PRO A 272 -16.90 13.65 -21.03
C PRO A 272 -17.54 14.31 -19.79
N LYS A 273 -17.59 13.61 -18.64
CA LYS A 273 -18.10 14.19 -17.39
C LYS A 273 -17.29 15.42 -16.97
N LEU A 274 -15.96 15.35 -17.07
CA LEU A 274 -15.10 16.49 -16.74
C LEU A 274 -15.32 17.65 -17.72
N ALA A 275 -15.44 17.36 -19.01
CA ALA A 275 -15.68 18.36 -20.04
C ALA A 275 -17.01 19.11 -19.80
N ASP A 276 -18.07 18.39 -19.44
CA ASP A 276 -19.37 18.99 -19.15
C ASP A 276 -19.33 19.89 -17.90
N LEU A 277 -18.63 19.47 -16.83
CA LEU A 277 -18.41 20.34 -15.66
C LEU A 277 -17.58 21.59 -16.02
N ALA A 278 -16.57 21.45 -16.88
CA ALA A 278 -15.76 22.58 -17.35
C ALA A 278 -16.60 23.57 -18.20
N VAL A 279 -17.50 23.07 -19.04
CA VAL A 279 -18.44 23.91 -19.81
C VAL A 279 -19.39 24.65 -18.88
N MET A 280 -19.95 23.98 -17.86
CA MET A 280 -20.79 24.66 -16.86
C MET A 280 -20.01 25.74 -16.10
N ALA A 281 -18.74 25.48 -15.76
CA ALA A 281 -17.89 26.46 -15.09
C ALA A 281 -17.55 27.66 -15.99
N LYS A 282 -17.35 27.42 -17.29
CA LYS A 282 -17.21 28.48 -18.30
C LYS A 282 -18.48 29.33 -18.41
N GLU A 283 -19.65 28.71 -18.49
CA GLU A 283 -20.93 29.44 -18.57
C GLU A 283 -21.20 30.30 -17.33
N ALA A 284 -20.74 29.84 -16.16
CA ALA A 284 -20.75 30.58 -14.92
C ALA A 284 -19.60 31.61 -14.79
N ASP A 285 -18.63 31.59 -15.70
CA ASP A 285 -17.38 32.36 -15.70
C ASP A 285 -16.62 32.33 -14.37
N ILE A 286 -16.45 31.11 -13.82
CA ILE A 286 -15.74 30.85 -12.57
C ILE A 286 -14.42 30.10 -12.83
N GLY A 287 -13.52 30.07 -11.85
CA GLY A 287 -12.33 29.23 -11.92
C GLY A 287 -12.66 27.73 -11.75
N PHE A 288 -12.00 26.87 -12.54
CA PHE A 288 -12.16 25.42 -12.47
C PHE A 288 -10.80 24.74 -12.41
N THR A 289 -10.44 24.18 -11.26
CA THR A 289 -9.14 23.53 -11.07
C THR A 289 -9.30 22.03 -10.90
N VAL A 290 -8.61 21.25 -11.73
CA VAL A 290 -8.44 19.81 -11.52
C VAL A 290 -7.33 19.60 -10.48
N ASP A 291 -7.65 18.95 -9.37
CA ASP A 291 -6.68 18.63 -8.32
C ASP A 291 -5.74 17.49 -8.76
N ALA A 292 -4.50 17.53 -8.28
CA ALA A 292 -3.54 16.45 -8.47
C ALA A 292 -3.57 15.47 -7.29
N GLU A 293 -3.60 14.18 -7.62
CA GLU A 293 -3.73 13.07 -6.69
C GLU A 293 -2.40 12.28 -6.58
N GLU A 294 -2.45 10.95 -6.62
CA GLU A 294 -1.29 10.06 -6.58
C GLU A 294 -0.40 10.15 -7.84
N ALA A 295 0.88 9.79 -7.71
CA ALA A 295 1.86 9.90 -8.78
C ALA A 295 1.59 8.94 -9.96
N ASP A 296 1.03 7.76 -9.69
CA ASP A 296 0.69 6.76 -10.70
C ASP A 296 -0.54 7.15 -11.56
N ARG A 297 -1.28 8.16 -11.12
CA ARG A 297 -2.40 8.78 -11.86
C ARG A 297 -2.00 9.97 -12.72
N LEU A 298 -0.79 10.52 -12.55
CA LEU A 298 -0.39 11.74 -13.28
C LEU A 298 -0.49 11.55 -14.80
N ASP A 299 0.04 10.46 -15.34
CA ASP A 299 0.09 10.27 -16.79
C ASP A 299 -1.31 10.18 -17.44
N VAL A 300 -2.24 9.45 -16.82
CA VAL A 300 -3.63 9.38 -17.31
C VAL A 300 -4.38 10.70 -17.05
N SER A 301 -4.04 11.44 -15.98
CA SER A 301 -4.64 12.76 -15.73
C SER A 301 -4.27 13.76 -16.81
N LEU A 302 -3.05 13.71 -17.34
CA LEU A 302 -2.60 14.58 -18.43
C LEU A 302 -3.38 14.29 -19.72
N ASP A 303 -3.68 13.02 -20.02
CA ASP A 303 -4.48 12.65 -21.19
C ASP A 303 -5.91 13.21 -21.10
N VAL A 304 -6.54 13.06 -19.93
CA VAL A 304 -7.87 13.62 -19.64
C VAL A 304 -7.84 15.15 -19.72
N PHE A 305 -6.86 15.78 -19.07
CA PHE A 305 -6.74 17.22 -18.99
C PHE A 305 -6.49 17.86 -20.37
N GLU A 306 -5.65 17.23 -21.19
CA GLU A 306 -5.39 17.66 -22.57
C GLU A 306 -6.64 17.57 -23.44
N ALA A 307 -7.37 16.44 -23.37
CA ALA A 307 -8.60 16.26 -24.13
C ALA A 307 -9.65 17.34 -23.80
N VAL A 308 -9.84 17.63 -22.50
CA VAL A 308 -10.78 18.69 -22.07
C VAL A 308 -10.25 20.08 -22.41
N ALA A 309 -8.95 20.34 -22.22
CA ALA A 309 -8.36 21.60 -22.65
C ALA A 309 -8.59 21.81 -24.15
N LEU A 310 -8.38 20.83 -25.01
CA LEU A 310 -8.56 21.05 -26.46
C LEU A 310 -10.04 21.11 -26.91
N ASP A 311 -11.02 20.93 -26.00
CA ASP A 311 -12.43 21.00 -26.33
C ASP A 311 -12.82 22.41 -26.86
N PRO A 312 -13.34 22.51 -28.10
CA PRO A 312 -13.75 23.78 -28.70
C PRO A 312 -14.81 24.52 -27.90
N ARG A 313 -15.64 23.82 -27.11
CA ARG A 313 -16.66 24.41 -26.23
C ARG A 313 -16.04 25.32 -25.18
N LEU A 314 -14.76 25.15 -24.84
CA LEU A 314 -14.05 25.98 -23.86
C LEU A 314 -13.35 27.21 -24.44
N LYS A 315 -13.47 27.48 -25.76
CA LYS A 315 -12.82 28.64 -26.40
C LYS A 315 -13.21 29.97 -25.73
N GLY A 316 -12.22 30.84 -25.51
CA GLY A 316 -12.42 32.19 -24.94
C GLY A 316 -12.57 32.23 -23.42
N TRP A 317 -12.28 31.15 -22.72
CA TRP A 317 -12.30 31.08 -21.26
C TRP A 317 -10.96 30.61 -20.72
N ASP A 318 -10.38 31.40 -19.82
CA ASP A 318 -9.07 31.14 -19.22
C ASP A 318 -9.19 30.46 -17.84
N GLY A 319 -10.41 30.21 -17.34
CA GLY A 319 -10.65 29.67 -16.00
C GLY A 319 -10.28 28.20 -15.80
N TYR A 320 -9.93 27.47 -16.86
CA TYR A 320 -9.55 26.05 -16.79
C TYR A 320 -8.12 25.89 -16.24
N GLY A 321 -7.96 25.00 -15.27
CA GLY A 321 -6.69 24.87 -14.56
C GLY A 321 -6.39 23.50 -13.98
N LEU A 322 -5.12 23.31 -13.63
CA LEU A 322 -4.56 22.07 -13.09
C LEU A 322 -3.68 22.38 -11.86
N ALA A 323 -3.80 21.56 -10.82
CA ALA A 323 -2.83 21.54 -9.74
C ALA A 323 -1.62 20.67 -10.11
N ILE A 324 -0.41 21.13 -9.79
CA ILE A 324 0.85 20.42 -10.01
C ILE A 324 1.65 20.36 -8.71
N GLN A 325 2.33 19.23 -8.48
CA GLN A 325 2.91 18.91 -7.18
C GLN A 325 4.45 18.97 -7.22
N ALA A 326 5.04 19.99 -6.62
CA ALA A 326 6.48 20.25 -6.62
C ALA A 326 7.32 19.17 -5.92
N TYR A 327 6.71 18.33 -5.08
CA TYR A 327 7.40 17.19 -4.45
C TYR A 327 7.73 16.07 -5.44
N GLN A 328 7.13 16.04 -6.63
CA GLN A 328 7.42 15.06 -7.67
C GLN A 328 8.59 15.54 -8.50
N LYS A 329 9.50 14.62 -8.84
CA LYS A 329 10.69 14.92 -9.66
C LYS A 329 10.33 15.44 -11.06
N ARG A 330 9.15 15.06 -11.55
CA ARG A 330 8.59 15.43 -12.86
C ARG A 330 8.01 16.84 -12.96
N CYS A 331 7.71 17.49 -11.84
CA CYS A 331 6.92 18.73 -11.83
C CYS A 331 7.55 19.85 -12.67
N PHE A 332 8.87 19.95 -12.66
CA PHE A 332 9.58 20.97 -13.44
C PHE A 332 9.48 20.76 -14.96
N ALA A 333 9.52 19.50 -15.41
CA ALA A 333 9.32 19.15 -16.83
C ALA A 333 7.85 19.29 -17.24
N LEU A 334 6.91 19.00 -16.35
CA LEU A 334 5.47 19.13 -16.59
C LEU A 334 5.07 20.56 -16.98
N ILE A 335 5.74 21.58 -16.44
CA ILE A 335 5.47 22.99 -16.79
C ILE A 335 5.73 23.27 -18.28
N ASP A 336 6.76 22.63 -18.89
CA ASP A 336 7.04 22.82 -20.32
C ASP A 336 5.89 22.29 -21.19
N TRP A 337 5.37 21.12 -20.83
CA TRP A 337 4.22 20.51 -21.52
C TRP A 337 2.94 21.34 -21.34
N LEU A 338 2.69 21.87 -20.13
CA LEU A 338 1.56 22.76 -19.90
C LEU A 338 1.66 24.06 -20.70
N GLU A 339 2.86 24.59 -20.91
CA GLU A 339 3.06 25.80 -21.71
C GLU A 339 2.76 25.54 -23.18
N ASP A 340 3.20 24.39 -23.70
CA ASP A 340 2.84 23.92 -25.03
C ASP A 340 1.34 23.70 -25.19
N LEU A 341 0.69 23.05 -24.21
CA LEU A 341 -0.76 22.85 -24.21
C LEU A 341 -1.52 24.17 -24.20
N ALA A 342 -1.09 25.15 -23.39
CA ALA A 342 -1.68 26.49 -23.36
C ALA A 342 -1.63 27.16 -24.74
N LYS A 343 -0.50 27.02 -25.46
CA LYS A 343 -0.34 27.52 -26.84
C LYS A 343 -1.26 26.79 -27.82
N ARG A 344 -1.28 25.45 -27.81
CA ARG A 344 -2.14 24.66 -28.70
C ARG A 344 -3.62 24.92 -28.48
N ALA A 345 -4.01 25.09 -27.22
CA ALA A 345 -5.39 25.38 -26.85
C ALA A 345 -5.75 26.87 -26.97
N ASN A 346 -4.77 27.72 -27.32
CA ASN A 346 -4.86 29.17 -27.45
C ASN A 346 -5.59 29.83 -26.26
N ARG A 347 -5.11 29.55 -25.05
CA ARG A 347 -5.64 30.13 -23.83
C ARG A 347 -4.61 30.20 -22.71
N ARG A 348 -4.92 31.00 -21.71
CA ARG A 348 -4.15 31.06 -20.47
C ARG A 348 -4.66 29.99 -19.50
N LEU A 349 -3.79 29.13 -19.00
CA LEU A 349 -4.16 28.08 -18.03
C LEU A 349 -3.96 28.55 -16.59
N ALA A 350 -4.92 28.29 -15.72
CA ALA A 350 -4.73 28.47 -14.27
C ALA A 350 -3.90 27.32 -13.69
N VAL A 351 -2.67 27.58 -13.24
CA VAL A 351 -1.78 26.52 -12.74
C VAL A 351 -1.55 26.68 -11.25
N ARG A 352 -2.09 25.74 -10.47
CA ARG A 352 -1.91 25.69 -9.02
C ARG A 352 -0.66 24.93 -8.64
N LEU A 353 0.36 25.62 -8.18
CA LEU A 353 1.57 24.99 -7.66
C LEU A 353 1.41 24.67 -6.18
N VAL A 354 1.36 23.38 -5.84
CA VAL A 354 1.37 22.86 -4.47
C VAL A 354 2.69 22.12 -4.20
N LYS A 355 2.97 21.78 -2.94
CA LYS A 355 4.06 20.83 -2.63
C LYS A 355 3.63 19.41 -2.97
N GLY A 356 2.62 18.88 -2.29
CA GLY A 356 2.07 17.53 -2.50
C GLY A 356 1.51 16.97 -1.20
N ALA A 357 0.55 16.05 -1.30
CA ALA A 357 -0.27 15.58 -0.16
C ALA A 357 -0.25 14.06 0.08
N TYR A 358 0.52 13.30 -0.71
CA TYR A 358 0.52 11.83 -0.70
C TYR A 358 1.90 11.21 -0.40
N TRP A 359 2.82 12.00 0.18
CA TRP A 359 4.25 11.67 0.22
C TRP A 359 4.56 10.30 0.85
N ASP A 360 3.94 9.99 1.98
CA ASP A 360 4.09 8.72 2.70
C ASP A 360 3.57 7.53 1.90
N SER A 361 2.40 7.66 1.28
CA SER A 361 1.85 6.66 0.37
C SER A 361 2.78 6.40 -0.82
N GLU A 362 3.36 7.44 -1.42
CA GLU A 362 4.30 7.30 -2.55
C GLU A 362 5.59 6.55 -2.15
N ILE A 363 6.11 6.80 -0.94
CA ILE A 363 7.26 6.04 -0.41
C ILE A 363 6.87 4.57 -0.20
N LYS A 364 5.73 4.32 0.46
CA LYS A 364 5.24 2.97 0.77
C LYS A 364 5.01 2.16 -0.50
N TRP A 365 4.26 2.68 -1.46
CA TRP A 365 3.93 1.93 -2.69
C TRP A 365 5.17 1.67 -3.55
N ALA A 366 6.12 2.59 -3.62
CA ALA A 366 7.37 2.34 -4.34
C ALA A 366 8.18 1.20 -3.69
N GLN A 367 8.21 1.14 -2.36
CA GLN A 367 8.85 0.05 -1.61
C GLN A 367 8.13 -1.29 -1.79
N GLU A 368 6.80 -1.31 -1.60
CA GLU A 368 5.98 -2.50 -1.75
C GLU A 368 6.07 -3.09 -3.15
N ARG A 369 6.04 -2.23 -4.18
CA ARG A 369 6.12 -2.62 -5.60
C ARG A 369 7.55 -2.92 -6.07
N GLY A 370 8.58 -2.73 -5.24
CA GLY A 370 9.98 -3.03 -5.59
C GLY A 370 10.51 -2.18 -6.75
N LEU A 371 10.10 -0.92 -6.84
CA LEU A 371 10.41 -0.03 -7.96
C LEU A 371 11.86 0.51 -7.88
N PRO A 372 12.47 0.98 -8.98
CA PRO A 372 13.88 1.42 -8.98
C PRO A 372 14.15 2.67 -8.10
N GLY A 373 13.11 3.41 -7.71
CA GLY A 373 13.23 4.58 -6.86
C GLY A 373 11.87 5.23 -6.57
N TYR A 374 11.93 6.43 -6.00
CA TYR A 374 10.73 7.19 -5.59
C TYR A 374 10.30 8.21 -6.64
N PRO A 375 8.98 8.39 -6.86
CA PRO A 375 8.46 9.44 -7.73
C PRO A 375 8.55 10.84 -7.12
N VAL A 376 8.79 10.90 -5.81
CA VAL A 376 8.88 12.11 -5.00
C VAL A 376 10.28 12.30 -4.42
N PHE A 377 10.61 13.53 -4.01
CA PHE A 377 11.82 13.82 -3.24
C PHE A 377 11.72 13.23 -1.83
N THR A 378 12.82 12.66 -1.35
CA THR A 378 12.88 12.03 -0.01
C THR A 378 13.23 13.00 1.12
N ARG A 379 13.64 14.23 0.78
CA ARG A 379 13.88 15.32 1.75
C ARG A 379 12.97 16.51 1.50
N LYS A 380 12.37 17.01 2.58
CA LYS A 380 11.49 18.19 2.55
C LYS A 380 12.16 19.43 1.93
N VAL A 381 13.44 19.68 2.22
CA VAL A 381 14.17 20.84 1.68
C VAL A 381 14.29 20.79 0.16
N LEU A 382 14.40 19.60 -0.44
CA LEU A 382 14.46 19.44 -1.90
C LEU A 382 13.10 19.70 -2.55
N THR A 383 12.00 19.36 -1.89
CA THR A 383 10.66 19.81 -2.30
C THR A 383 10.53 21.33 -2.26
N ASP A 384 11.12 22.02 -1.28
CA ASP A 384 11.10 23.49 -1.25
C ASP A 384 11.88 24.10 -2.42
N VAL A 385 13.07 23.56 -2.72
CA VAL A 385 13.88 23.99 -3.87
C VAL A 385 13.13 23.75 -5.18
N SER A 386 12.54 22.56 -5.35
CA SER A 386 11.70 22.22 -6.51
C SER A 386 10.55 23.20 -6.67
N TYR A 387 9.87 23.55 -5.57
CA TYR A 387 8.78 24.52 -5.57
C TYR A 387 9.25 25.89 -6.06
N ILE A 388 10.40 26.39 -5.59
CA ILE A 388 10.96 27.68 -6.02
C ILE A 388 11.35 27.63 -7.51
N ALA A 389 12.01 26.57 -7.96
CA ALA A 389 12.36 26.39 -9.37
C ALA A 389 11.12 26.41 -10.27
N CYS A 390 10.08 25.65 -9.90
CA CYS A 390 8.80 25.62 -10.61
C CYS A 390 8.10 26.98 -10.59
N ALA A 391 8.11 27.70 -9.45
CA ALA A 391 7.48 29.02 -9.35
C ALA A 391 8.16 30.05 -10.26
N LYS A 392 9.49 30.08 -10.27
CA LYS A 392 10.29 30.92 -11.17
C LYS A 392 9.96 30.62 -12.64
N LYS A 393 9.80 29.34 -12.99
CA LYS A 393 9.45 28.91 -14.34
C LYS A 393 8.03 29.33 -14.75
N LEU A 394 7.04 29.16 -13.86
CA LEU A 394 5.67 29.61 -14.10
C LEU A 394 5.57 31.13 -14.32
N LEU A 395 6.30 31.91 -13.53
CA LEU A 395 6.36 33.38 -13.70
C LEU A 395 7.01 33.79 -15.03
N ALA A 396 7.97 33.00 -15.54
CA ALA A 396 8.69 33.29 -16.78
C ALA A 396 7.91 32.97 -18.06
N ALA A 397 6.81 32.22 -17.99
CA ALA A 397 6.12 31.64 -19.16
C ALA A 397 5.24 32.61 -19.99
N ASN A 398 5.64 33.88 -20.12
CA ASN A 398 5.10 34.90 -21.04
C ASN A 398 3.58 34.83 -21.36
N GLY A 399 2.74 34.83 -20.31
CA GLY A 399 1.29 34.90 -20.46
C GLY A 399 0.56 33.56 -20.68
N ALA A 400 1.29 32.44 -20.77
CA ALA A 400 0.70 31.10 -20.89
C ALA A 400 -0.10 30.68 -19.64
N PHE A 401 0.28 31.20 -18.47
CA PHE A 401 -0.30 30.79 -17.19
C PHE A 401 -0.86 31.94 -16.38
N TYR A 402 -1.91 31.67 -15.61
CA TYR A 402 -2.25 32.39 -14.39
C TYR A 402 -1.73 31.58 -13.19
N PRO A 403 -0.54 31.90 -12.64
CA PRO A 403 0.06 31.11 -11.58
C PRO A 403 -0.69 31.29 -10.25
N GLN A 404 -0.95 30.17 -9.58
CA GLN A 404 -1.61 30.12 -8.28
C GLN A 404 -0.69 29.42 -7.27
N PHE A 405 -0.04 30.18 -6.40
CA PHE A 405 0.96 29.66 -5.47
C PHE A 405 0.35 29.25 -4.13
N ALA A 406 0.02 27.96 -4.00
CA ALA A 406 -0.54 27.39 -2.78
C ALA A 406 0.56 27.01 -1.78
N THR A 407 0.73 27.80 -0.72
CA THR A 407 1.76 27.57 0.32
C THR A 407 1.43 28.32 1.62
N HIS A 408 1.85 27.77 2.76
CA HIS A 408 1.82 28.46 4.06
C HIS A 408 3.22 28.84 4.56
N ASN A 409 4.26 28.63 3.75
CA ASN A 409 5.64 28.90 4.14
C ASN A 409 6.05 30.33 3.80
N ALA A 410 6.38 31.14 4.81
CA ALA A 410 6.71 32.55 4.65
C ALA A 410 7.95 32.80 3.79
N HIS A 411 8.97 31.94 3.85
CA HIS A 411 10.15 32.06 2.97
C HIS A 411 9.77 31.83 1.51
N THR A 412 8.95 30.80 1.23
CA THR A 412 8.44 30.55 -0.12
C THR A 412 7.61 31.72 -0.63
N VAL A 413 6.74 32.30 0.21
CA VAL A 413 5.95 33.50 -0.13
C VAL A 413 6.86 34.68 -0.47
N ALA A 414 7.83 35.01 0.41
CA ALA A 414 8.78 36.09 0.18
C ALA A 414 9.58 35.89 -1.11
N THR A 415 10.01 34.65 -1.38
CA THR A 415 10.69 34.29 -2.63
C THR A 415 9.83 34.60 -3.85
N ILE A 416 8.55 34.22 -3.84
CA ILE A 416 7.63 34.50 -4.96
C ILE A 416 7.39 35.99 -5.13
N LEU A 417 7.19 36.74 -4.04
CA LEU A 417 6.96 38.19 -4.09
C LEU A 417 8.15 38.90 -4.74
N GLU A 418 9.36 38.53 -4.35
CA GLU A 418 10.59 39.08 -4.94
C GLU A 418 10.76 38.65 -6.41
N LEU A 419 10.50 37.38 -6.76
CA LEU A 419 10.58 36.89 -8.14
C LEU A 419 9.54 37.55 -9.07
N ALA A 420 8.35 37.84 -8.56
CA ALA A 420 7.27 38.46 -9.33
C ALA A 420 7.49 39.96 -9.53
N GLY A 421 8.21 40.63 -8.62
CA GLY A 421 8.42 42.08 -8.66
C GLY A 421 7.08 42.83 -8.72
N ASN A 422 6.87 43.63 -9.77
CA ASN A 422 5.67 44.44 -9.96
C ASN A 422 4.51 43.71 -10.65
N ARG A 423 4.68 42.45 -11.06
CA ARG A 423 3.60 41.67 -11.71
C ARG A 423 2.40 41.53 -10.79
N ASP A 424 1.20 41.56 -11.35
CA ASP A 424 -0.09 41.40 -10.66
C ASP A 424 -0.92 40.22 -11.21
N ASP A 425 -0.39 39.52 -12.20
CA ASP A 425 -1.07 38.48 -12.95
C ASP A 425 -0.91 37.07 -12.33
N PHE A 426 -0.87 37.00 -11.00
CA PHE A 426 -0.80 35.76 -10.22
C PHE A 426 -1.59 35.89 -8.91
N GLU A 427 -1.80 34.79 -8.20
CA GLU A 427 -2.34 34.82 -6.84
C GLU A 427 -1.60 33.84 -5.92
N PHE A 428 -1.70 34.09 -4.61
CA PHE A 428 -1.41 33.07 -3.62
C PHE A 428 -2.65 32.24 -3.32
N GLN A 429 -2.45 31.07 -2.73
CA GLN A 429 -3.55 30.29 -2.17
C GLN A 429 -3.20 29.74 -0.80
N ARG A 430 -4.22 29.62 0.04
CA ARG A 430 -4.14 29.02 1.38
C ARG A 430 -5.34 28.11 1.60
N LEU A 431 -5.26 27.32 2.66
CA LEU A 431 -6.41 26.55 3.12
C LEU A 431 -7.27 27.35 4.09
N HIS A 432 -8.57 27.10 4.10
CA HIS A 432 -9.45 27.50 5.19
C HIS A 432 -8.97 26.96 6.54
N GLY A 433 -9.10 27.76 7.61
CA GLY A 433 -8.61 27.41 8.94
C GLY A 433 -7.08 27.40 9.10
N MET A 434 -6.30 27.70 8.05
CA MET A 434 -4.82 27.64 8.12
C MET A 434 -4.14 28.80 7.40
N GLY A 435 -3.00 29.25 7.96
CA GLY A 435 -2.17 30.30 7.39
C GLY A 435 -2.79 31.70 7.37
N GLU A 436 -3.91 31.91 8.07
CA GLU A 436 -4.61 33.20 8.11
C GLU A 436 -3.72 34.32 8.66
N ALA A 437 -3.00 34.05 9.75
CA ALA A 437 -2.08 35.02 10.33
C ALA A 437 -0.99 35.48 9.33
N LEU A 438 -0.51 34.59 8.46
CA LEU A 438 0.46 34.93 7.41
C LEU A 438 -0.19 35.80 6.32
N TYR A 439 -1.37 35.38 5.82
CA TYR A 439 -1.99 36.03 4.68
C TYR A 439 -2.69 37.35 5.00
N THR A 440 -3.04 37.62 6.27
CA THR A 440 -3.44 38.98 6.69
C THR A 440 -2.32 40.01 6.54
N GLN A 441 -1.05 39.59 6.47
CA GLN A 441 0.09 40.48 6.16
C GLN A 441 0.25 40.72 4.65
N ILE A 442 -0.53 40.03 3.81
CA ILE A 442 -0.36 39.99 2.35
C ILE A 442 -1.58 40.58 1.62
N VAL A 443 -2.78 40.21 2.07
CA VAL A 443 -4.05 40.59 1.44
C VAL A 443 -4.55 41.93 1.97
N GLY A 444 -5.09 42.74 1.05
CA GLY A 444 -5.76 44.01 1.36
C GLY A 444 -4.87 45.24 1.24
N LYS A 445 -5.51 46.41 1.11
CA LYS A 445 -4.84 47.70 0.81
C LYS A 445 -3.89 48.20 1.91
N LYS A 446 -4.05 47.71 3.14
CA LYS A 446 -3.18 48.05 4.29
C LYS A 446 -1.98 47.11 4.43
N ALA A 447 -1.89 46.10 3.56
CA ALA A 447 -0.86 45.08 3.52
C ALA A 447 -0.11 45.14 2.18
N LEU A 448 0.46 44.03 1.72
CA LEU A 448 1.15 43.95 0.42
C LEU A 448 0.20 43.98 -0.79
N ASN A 449 -1.12 44.05 -0.56
CA ASN A 449 -2.17 44.14 -1.56
C ASN A 449 -2.06 43.07 -2.67
N ARG A 450 -1.73 41.83 -2.30
CA ARG A 450 -1.70 40.68 -3.22
C ARG A 450 -2.91 39.76 -2.99
N PRO A 451 -3.55 39.22 -4.04
CA PRO A 451 -4.70 38.35 -3.88
C PRO A 451 -4.31 37.00 -3.27
N CYS A 452 -5.16 36.49 -2.39
CA CYS A 452 -5.08 35.14 -1.87
C CYS A 452 -6.42 34.42 -2.03
N ARG A 453 -6.41 33.24 -2.64
CA ARG A 453 -7.57 32.37 -2.71
C ARG A 453 -7.56 31.35 -1.58
N ILE A 454 -8.67 31.27 -0.85
CA ILE A 454 -8.90 30.31 0.20
C ILE A 454 -9.51 29.05 -0.41
N TYR A 455 -8.78 27.95 -0.35
CA TYR A 455 -9.29 26.62 -0.63
C TYR A 455 -10.20 26.19 0.52
N ALA A 456 -11.49 26.07 0.25
CA ALA A 456 -12.56 26.00 1.23
C ALA A 456 -13.28 24.65 1.14
N PRO A 457 -13.06 23.74 2.11
CA PRO A 457 -13.73 22.44 2.13
C PRO A 457 -15.23 22.61 2.36
N VAL A 458 -16.05 21.86 1.62
CA VAL A 458 -17.51 21.89 1.66
C VAL A 458 -18.04 20.47 1.56
N GLY A 459 -18.76 20.02 2.59
CA GLY A 459 -19.41 18.72 2.59
C GLY A 459 -19.89 18.33 3.98
N THR A 460 -20.45 17.13 4.08
CA THR A 460 -20.97 16.64 5.36
C THR A 460 -19.83 16.30 6.32
N HIS A 461 -20.17 16.11 7.60
CA HIS A 461 -19.17 15.65 8.56
C HIS A 461 -18.67 14.24 8.22
N GLU A 462 -19.46 13.38 7.56
CA GLU A 462 -19.01 12.03 7.17
C GLU A 462 -17.89 12.08 6.12
N ASP A 463 -18.04 12.98 5.12
CA ASP A 463 -17.09 13.19 4.02
C ASP A 463 -15.81 13.91 4.49
N LEU A 464 -15.92 14.82 5.45
CA LEU A 464 -14.80 15.60 6.00
C LEU A 464 -13.73 14.73 6.64
N LEU A 465 -14.10 13.62 7.27
CA LEU A 465 -13.25 12.96 8.24
C LEU A 465 -12.11 12.15 7.60
N ALA A 466 -12.34 11.54 6.43
CA ALA A 466 -11.27 10.89 5.65
C ALA A 466 -10.23 11.90 5.16
N TYR A 467 -10.70 13.10 4.80
CA TYR A 467 -9.88 14.24 4.44
C TYR A 467 -9.12 14.83 5.65
N LEU A 468 -9.73 14.84 6.84
CA LEU A 468 -9.17 15.46 8.04
C LEU A 468 -7.88 14.78 8.51
N VAL A 469 -7.79 13.44 8.46
CA VAL A 469 -6.56 12.71 8.84
C VAL A 469 -5.39 13.13 7.95
N ARG A 470 -5.58 13.15 6.62
CA ARG A 470 -4.56 13.61 5.66
C ARG A 470 -4.18 15.06 5.93
N ARG A 471 -5.17 15.90 6.23
CA ARG A 471 -4.98 17.33 6.53
C ARG A 471 -4.15 17.56 7.80
N LEU A 472 -4.39 16.75 8.83
CA LEU A 472 -3.64 16.77 10.09
C LEU A 472 -2.21 16.30 9.89
N LEU A 473 -1.97 15.23 9.14
CA LEU A 473 -0.61 14.74 8.86
C LEU A 473 0.22 15.78 8.07
N GLU A 474 -0.38 16.42 7.06
CA GLU A 474 0.28 17.42 6.22
C GLU A 474 0.85 18.60 7.04
N ASN A 475 0.18 18.96 8.14
CA ASN A 475 0.49 20.19 8.88
C ASN A 475 0.96 19.97 10.33
N GLY A 476 0.64 18.81 10.92
CA GLY A 476 1.05 18.39 12.26
C GLY A 476 2.45 17.79 12.31
N ALA A 477 3.02 17.38 11.17
CA ALA A 477 4.40 16.90 11.11
C ALA A 477 5.39 17.95 11.67
N ASN A 478 6.37 17.51 12.45
CA ASN A 478 7.39 18.39 13.06
C ASN A 478 8.17 19.24 12.03
N SER A 479 8.22 18.79 10.78
CA SER A 479 8.83 19.53 9.65
C SER A 479 7.92 20.60 9.03
N SER A 480 6.64 20.67 9.42
CA SER A 480 5.67 21.64 8.91
C SER A 480 6.02 23.06 9.35
N PHE A 481 5.93 24.00 8.41
CA PHE A 481 6.18 25.41 8.70
C PHE A 481 5.13 25.99 9.66
N VAL A 482 3.87 25.55 9.56
CA VAL A 482 2.77 26.05 10.41
C VAL A 482 3.01 25.70 11.87
N ASN A 483 3.58 24.53 12.16
CA ASN A 483 3.98 24.15 13.51
C ASN A 483 5.18 24.99 13.98
N ARG A 484 6.23 25.11 13.15
CA ARG A 484 7.46 25.84 13.49
C ARG A 484 7.29 27.36 13.68
N ILE A 485 6.40 28.02 12.95
CA ILE A 485 6.17 29.47 13.10
C ILE A 485 5.49 29.81 14.43
N GLN A 486 4.75 28.86 15.00
CA GLN A 486 4.01 29.04 16.24
C GLN A 486 4.86 28.83 17.49
N ASP A 487 5.98 28.12 17.38
CA ASP A 487 6.94 27.95 18.47
C ASP A 487 7.74 29.26 18.68
N GLU A 488 7.44 29.96 19.79
CA GLU A 488 8.11 31.22 20.15
C GLU A 488 9.58 31.00 20.55
N LYS A 489 9.98 29.80 20.94
CA LYS A 489 11.35 29.45 21.31
C LYS A 489 12.27 29.32 20.10
N LEU A 490 11.72 29.03 18.91
CA LEU A 490 12.50 28.93 17.69
C LEU A 490 12.94 30.33 17.19
N PRO A 491 14.25 30.52 16.90
CA PRO A 491 14.74 31.76 16.29
C PRO A 491 14.11 31.98 14.91
N VAL A 492 13.72 33.23 14.60
CA VAL A 492 13.12 33.60 13.30
C VAL A 492 14.02 33.17 12.14
N ASP A 493 15.33 33.38 12.24
CA ASP A 493 16.30 33.00 11.20
C ASP A 493 16.30 31.50 10.88
N SER A 494 16.00 30.63 11.86
CA SER A 494 15.87 29.20 11.62
C SER A 494 14.62 28.84 10.83
N ILE A 495 13.53 29.60 11.00
CA ILE A 495 12.22 29.39 10.38
C ILE A 495 12.25 29.83 8.92
N VAL A 496 12.97 30.92 8.62
CA VAL A 496 13.10 31.49 7.27
C VAL A 496 14.43 31.16 6.61
N ALA A 497 15.10 30.09 7.04
CA ALA A 497 16.36 29.68 6.44
C ALA A 497 16.19 29.34 4.95
N ASP A 498 17.15 29.76 4.13
CA ASP A 498 17.12 29.57 2.68
C ASP A 498 17.27 28.08 2.30
N PRO A 499 16.26 27.44 1.69
CA PRO A 499 16.32 26.04 1.29
C PRO A 499 17.40 25.76 0.23
N ILE A 500 17.78 26.74 -0.58
CA ILE A 500 18.83 26.60 -1.60
C ILE A 500 20.19 26.44 -0.91
N GLN A 501 20.52 27.30 0.05
CA GLN A 501 21.76 27.15 0.82
C GLN A 501 21.75 25.90 1.71
N GLN A 502 20.61 25.59 2.34
CA GLN A 502 20.47 24.35 3.11
C GLN A 502 20.73 23.11 2.25
N SER A 503 20.18 23.08 1.02
CA SER A 503 20.38 21.95 0.11
C SER A 503 21.82 21.81 -0.38
N ARG A 504 22.53 22.92 -0.62
CA ARG A 504 23.97 22.90 -0.99
C ARG A 504 24.87 22.35 0.13
N ASN A 505 24.45 22.50 1.37
CA ASN A 505 25.17 22.01 2.55
C ASN A 505 24.81 20.56 2.92
N LEU A 506 23.94 19.88 2.15
CA LEU A 506 23.60 18.49 2.43
C LEU A 506 24.78 17.57 2.09
N PRO A 507 25.12 16.61 2.98
CA PRO A 507 26.14 15.60 2.66
C PRO A 507 25.66 14.63 1.57
N SER A 508 24.36 14.45 1.42
CA SER A 508 23.72 13.63 0.39
C SER A 508 22.30 14.15 0.13
N TYR A 509 21.91 14.21 -1.16
CA TYR A 509 20.58 14.64 -1.57
C TYR A 509 19.49 13.64 -1.18
N PRO A 510 19.56 12.34 -1.56
CA PRO A 510 18.69 11.33 -0.97
C PRO A 510 18.73 11.33 0.56
N ASN A 511 17.61 11.00 1.18
CA ASN A 511 17.52 10.82 2.62
C ASN A 511 18.12 9.46 3.02
N PRO A 512 19.21 9.41 3.80
CA PRO A 512 19.87 8.16 4.17
C PRO A 512 19.01 7.27 5.08
N ASN A 513 17.97 7.84 5.71
CA ASN A 513 17.05 7.10 6.57
C ASN A 513 15.87 6.48 5.81
N ILE A 514 15.79 6.68 4.50
CA ILE A 514 14.76 6.12 3.63
C ILE A 514 15.46 5.22 2.61
N PRO A 515 15.58 3.91 2.88
CA PRO A 515 16.28 3.00 1.98
C PRO A 515 15.48 2.85 0.68
N LEU A 516 16.16 2.92 -0.47
CA LEU A 516 15.56 2.61 -1.77
C LEU A 516 14.85 1.24 -1.74
N PRO A 517 13.81 1.03 -2.56
CA PRO A 517 13.09 -0.25 -2.56
C PRO A 517 13.98 -1.49 -2.72
N ARG A 518 15.01 -1.42 -3.58
CA ARG A 518 16.01 -2.50 -3.76
C ARG A 518 16.80 -2.81 -2.48
N ALA A 519 17.05 -1.80 -1.64
CA ALA A 519 17.85 -1.87 -0.43
C ALA A 519 17.02 -1.99 0.86
N LEU A 520 15.72 -2.30 0.75
CA LEU A 520 14.77 -2.27 1.88
C LEU A 520 15.19 -3.15 3.07
N TYR A 521 15.91 -4.25 2.81
CA TYR A 521 16.36 -5.20 3.85
C TYR A 521 17.84 -5.02 4.24
N GLY A 522 18.44 -3.89 3.87
CA GLY A 522 19.81 -3.54 4.24
C GLY A 522 20.85 -4.58 3.80
N THR A 523 21.75 -4.94 4.70
CA THR A 523 22.82 -5.91 4.43
C THR A 523 22.38 -7.37 4.50
N ALA A 524 21.14 -7.65 4.91
CA ALA A 524 20.66 -9.03 5.01
C ALA A 524 20.48 -9.65 3.61
N ARG A 525 19.81 -8.93 2.71
CA ARG A 525 19.58 -9.35 1.32
C ARG A 525 19.13 -8.17 0.47
N GLU A 526 19.30 -8.28 -0.84
CA GLU A 526 18.62 -7.39 -1.78
C GLU A 526 17.13 -7.76 -1.91
N ASN A 527 16.29 -6.76 -2.17
CA ASN A 527 14.87 -6.94 -2.47
C ASN A 527 14.66 -7.26 -3.96
N SER A 528 13.61 -8.01 -4.27
CA SER A 528 13.19 -8.28 -5.65
C SER A 528 12.77 -7.01 -6.41
N LEU A 529 13.14 -6.91 -7.69
CA LEU A 529 12.68 -5.84 -8.59
C LEU A 529 11.26 -6.09 -9.10
N GLY A 530 10.41 -5.07 -9.07
CA GLY A 530 9.11 -5.08 -9.74
C GLY A 530 9.09 -4.33 -11.05
N LEU A 531 7.90 -4.25 -11.65
CA LEU A 531 7.62 -3.48 -12.86
C LEU A 531 6.61 -2.39 -12.54
N ASP A 532 6.85 -1.18 -13.04
CA ASP A 532 5.85 -0.12 -12.97
C ASP A 532 4.80 -0.33 -14.06
N LEU A 533 3.64 -0.84 -13.67
CA LEU A 533 2.51 -1.09 -14.57
C LEU A 533 1.77 0.19 -14.98
N THR A 534 2.26 1.37 -14.59
CA THR A 534 1.69 2.67 -14.96
C THR A 534 2.58 3.46 -15.91
N ASP A 535 3.75 2.93 -16.26
CA ASP A 535 4.71 3.57 -17.17
C ASP A 535 4.78 2.84 -18.52
N PRO A 536 4.22 3.43 -19.61
CA PRO A 536 4.32 2.87 -20.95
C PRO A 536 5.75 2.66 -21.46
N GLN A 537 6.72 3.46 -21.03
CA GLN A 537 8.12 3.29 -21.45
C GLN A 537 8.73 2.01 -20.88
N VAL A 538 8.32 1.63 -19.67
CA VAL A 538 8.71 0.35 -19.04
C VAL A 538 7.92 -0.80 -19.65
N LEU A 539 6.62 -0.62 -19.87
CA LEU A 539 5.74 -1.69 -20.32
C LEU A 539 5.90 -2.07 -21.79
N ALA A 540 6.22 -1.14 -22.69
CA ALA A 540 6.33 -1.44 -24.12
C ALA A 540 7.40 -2.51 -24.46
N PRO A 541 8.65 -2.44 -23.95
CA PRO A 541 9.64 -3.49 -24.19
C PRO A 541 9.24 -4.81 -23.52
N VAL A 542 8.60 -4.77 -22.34
CA VAL A 542 8.09 -5.97 -21.65
C VAL A 542 7.00 -6.64 -22.49
N ALA A 543 6.00 -5.87 -22.95
CA ALA A 543 4.92 -6.35 -23.80
C ALA A 543 5.46 -7.02 -25.07
N LYS A 544 6.41 -6.37 -25.76
CA LYS A 544 7.07 -6.94 -26.93
C LYS A 544 7.73 -8.29 -26.61
N ARG A 545 8.51 -8.36 -25.53
CA ARG A 545 9.17 -9.61 -25.12
C ARG A 545 8.15 -10.70 -24.76
N MET A 546 7.05 -10.34 -24.11
CA MET A 546 5.98 -11.29 -23.78
C MET A 546 5.27 -11.82 -25.03
N ASP A 547 5.03 -10.97 -26.04
CA ASP A 547 4.44 -11.39 -27.31
C ASP A 547 5.37 -12.35 -28.08
N GLU A 548 6.68 -12.09 -28.10
CA GLU A 548 7.69 -13.00 -28.66
C GLU A 548 7.69 -14.37 -27.94
N VAL A 549 7.60 -14.35 -26.61
CA VAL A 549 7.54 -15.55 -25.79
C VAL A 549 6.24 -16.34 -26.01
N ALA A 550 5.11 -15.65 -26.11
CA ALA A 550 3.81 -16.27 -26.35
C ALA A 550 3.70 -16.90 -27.75
N ALA A 551 4.50 -16.44 -28.72
CA ALA A 551 4.59 -17.04 -30.05
C ALA A 551 5.40 -18.36 -30.06
N THR A 552 6.20 -18.62 -29.02
CA THR A 552 7.02 -19.83 -28.89
C THR A 552 6.18 -20.99 -28.37
N LYS A 553 6.38 -22.20 -28.91
CA LYS A 553 5.81 -23.43 -28.35
C LYS A 553 6.75 -24.00 -27.30
N TRP A 554 6.28 -24.05 -26.06
CA TRP A 554 7.07 -24.51 -24.93
C TRP A 554 7.05 -26.04 -24.82
N HIS A 555 8.14 -26.63 -24.33
CA HIS A 555 8.26 -28.08 -24.18
C HIS A 555 8.77 -28.42 -22.78
N GLY A 556 7.86 -28.82 -21.88
CA GLY A 556 8.21 -29.35 -20.58
C GLY A 556 8.62 -30.82 -20.69
N LYS A 557 9.75 -31.21 -20.10
CA LYS A 557 10.21 -32.61 -20.08
C LYS A 557 10.75 -32.95 -18.69
N PRO A 558 10.72 -34.23 -18.27
CA PRO A 558 11.40 -34.65 -17.06
C PRO A 558 12.90 -34.38 -17.19
N SER A 559 13.51 -33.78 -16.18
CA SER A 559 14.97 -33.57 -16.10
C SER A 559 15.53 -34.53 -15.06
N VAL A 560 16.28 -35.53 -15.50
CA VAL A 560 16.89 -36.55 -14.62
C VAL A 560 18.40 -36.55 -14.83
N GLY A 561 19.15 -36.15 -13.80
CA GLY A 561 20.60 -35.95 -13.90
C GLY A 561 20.97 -34.74 -14.77
N GLY A 562 20.09 -33.74 -14.87
CA GLY A 562 20.23 -32.59 -15.76
C GLY A 562 19.99 -32.89 -17.26
N ALA A 563 19.64 -34.14 -17.59
CA ALA A 563 19.31 -34.54 -18.95
C ALA A 563 17.80 -34.64 -19.12
N LEU A 564 17.27 -33.95 -20.14
CA LEU A 564 15.86 -34.04 -20.52
C LEU A 564 15.53 -35.45 -21.03
N LYS A 565 14.36 -35.96 -20.65
CA LYS A 565 13.86 -37.28 -21.04
C LYS A 565 12.67 -37.16 -21.97
N ASP A 566 12.70 -37.97 -23.02
CA ASP A 566 11.59 -38.09 -23.97
C ASP A 566 10.55 -39.11 -23.49
N GLY A 567 9.34 -38.98 -24.04
CA GLY A 567 8.20 -39.82 -23.71
C GLY A 567 6.96 -39.33 -24.47
N THR A 568 5.78 -39.75 -24.03
CA THR A 568 4.52 -39.31 -24.63
C THR A 568 4.22 -37.87 -24.23
N ALA A 569 4.20 -36.97 -25.21
CA ALA A 569 3.87 -35.57 -24.97
C ALA A 569 2.34 -35.34 -24.99
N ARG A 570 1.83 -34.56 -24.04
CA ARG A 570 0.47 -34.01 -24.03
C ARG A 570 0.50 -32.50 -24.19
N GLU A 571 -0.56 -31.92 -24.72
CA GLU A 571 -0.68 -30.48 -24.88
C GLU A 571 -0.96 -29.78 -23.54
N VAL A 572 -0.41 -28.57 -23.41
CA VAL A 572 -0.76 -27.62 -22.35
C VAL A 572 -1.50 -26.45 -23.01
N ARG A 573 -2.71 -26.17 -22.54
CA ARG A 573 -3.63 -25.19 -23.14
C ARG A 573 -3.83 -24.00 -22.21
N ASP A 574 -4.07 -22.84 -22.80
CA ASP A 574 -4.35 -21.60 -22.08
C ASP A 574 -5.75 -21.64 -21.46
N PRO A 575 -5.89 -21.49 -20.12
CA PRO A 575 -7.20 -21.53 -19.46
C PRO A 575 -8.10 -20.35 -19.86
N ALA A 576 -7.55 -19.25 -20.39
CA ALA A 576 -8.33 -18.10 -20.86
C ALA A 576 -8.88 -18.27 -22.28
N ASP A 577 -8.32 -19.20 -23.06
CA ASP A 577 -8.79 -19.55 -24.40
C ASP A 577 -8.25 -20.94 -24.80
N HIS A 578 -9.11 -21.95 -24.69
CA HIS A 578 -8.73 -23.35 -24.91
C HIS A 578 -8.30 -23.64 -26.36
N SER A 579 -8.57 -22.76 -27.31
CA SER A 579 -8.06 -22.90 -28.68
C SER A 579 -6.54 -22.70 -28.77
N ARG A 580 -5.95 -22.01 -27.78
CA ARG A 580 -4.51 -21.74 -27.73
C ARG A 580 -3.76 -22.87 -27.02
N VAL A 581 -2.97 -23.61 -27.79
CA VAL A 581 -1.96 -24.54 -27.26
C VAL A 581 -0.70 -23.75 -26.94
N ILE A 582 -0.29 -23.70 -25.67
CA ILE A 582 0.91 -22.96 -25.21
C ILE A 582 2.17 -23.76 -25.55
N GLY A 583 2.07 -25.08 -25.40
CA GLY A 583 3.20 -25.97 -25.51
C GLY A 583 2.79 -27.42 -25.30
N THR A 584 3.77 -28.27 -25.06
CA THR A 584 3.56 -29.66 -24.69
C THR A 584 4.40 -30.02 -23.46
N VAL A 585 3.94 -31.03 -22.72
CA VAL A 585 4.69 -31.62 -21.61
C VAL A 585 4.80 -33.12 -21.81
N THR A 586 5.97 -33.67 -21.54
CA THR A 586 6.17 -35.11 -21.37
C THR A 586 6.11 -35.43 -19.89
N ASP A 587 5.23 -36.34 -19.48
CA ASP A 587 5.13 -36.75 -18.08
C ASP A 587 6.23 -37.78 -17.74
N ALA A 588 6.76 -37.69 -16.53
CA ALA A 588 7.68 -38.65 -15.96
C ALA A 588 6.94 -39.96 -15.66
N THR A 589 7.64 -41.08 -15.79
CA THR A 589 7.13 -42.38 -15.38
C THR A 589 7.62 -42.74 -13.96
N PRO A 590 6.96 -43.66 -13.25
CA PRO A 590 7.44 -44.20 -11.98
C PRO A 590 8.90 -44.71 -12.03
N GLU A 591 9.31 -45.30 -13.16
CA GLU A 591 10.67 -45.79 -13.36
C GLU A 591 11.68 -44.63 -13.45
N LEU A 592 11.32 -43.56 -14.18
CA LEU A 592 12.16 -42.35 -14.24
C LEU A 592 12.26 -41.66 -12.87
N ALA A 593 11.16 -41.62 -12.10
CA ALA A 593 11.16 -41.09 -10.74
C ALA A 593 12.11 -41.88 -9.83
N THR A 594 12.08 -43.22 -9.91
CA THR A 594 12.98 -44.08 -9.14
C THR A 594 14.45 -43.91 -9.56
N GLN A 595 14.72 -43.72 -10.86
CA GLN A 595 16.07 -43.42 -11.35
C GLN A 595 16.58 -42.05 -10.85
N ALA A 596 15.70 -41.04 -10.78
CA ALA A 596 16.04 -39.73 -10.23
C ALA A 596 16.38 -39.84 -8.73
N LEU A 597 15.58 -40.61 -7.97
CA LEU A 597 15.85 -40.89 -6.55
C LEU A 597 17.21 -41.60 -6.35
N GLU A 598 17.56 -42.57 -7.19
CA GLU A 598 18.86 -43.24 -7.13
C GLU A 598 20.04 -42.29 -7.34
N ARG A 599 19.90 -41.37 -8.30
CA ARG A 599 20.93 -40.35 -8.58
C ARG A 599 21.05 -39.34 -7.45
N ALA A 600 19.93 -38.80 -6.98
CA ALA A 600 19.88 -37.87 -5.86
C ALA A 600 20.48 -38.48 -4.59
N THR A 601 20.15 -39.74 -4.28
CA THR A 601 20.70 -40.48 -3.13
C THR A 601 22.22 -40.60 -3.22
N ARG A 602 22.77 -40.81 -4.42
CA ARG A 602 24.22 -40.91 -4.65
C ARG A 602 24.93 -39.56 -4.59
N ALA A 603 24.27 -38.49 -5.04
CA ALA A 603 24.83 -37.14 -5.05
C ALA A 603 24.79 -36.47 -3.67
N PHE A 604 23.84 -36.87 -2.81
CA PHE A 604 23.57 -36.24 -1.52
C PHE A 604 24.83 -36.01 -0.65
N PRO A 605 25.71 -37.01 -0.40
CA PRO A 605 26.86 -36.78 0.47
C PRO A 605 27.79 -35.66 -0.01
N ALA A 606 27.98 -35.52 -1.32
CA ALA A 606 28.82 -34.46 -1.89
C ALA A 606 28.13 -33.09 -1.83
N TRP A 607 26.81 -33.07 -2.02
CA TRP A 607 26.02 -31.84 -1.94
C TRP A 607 25.91 -31.31 -0.50
N ASP A 608 25.67 -32.18 0.48
CA ASP A 608 25.66 -31.83 1.91
C ASP A 608 27.01 -31.26 2.36
N ALA A 609 28.10 -31.84 1.86
CA ALA A 609 29.47 -31.39 2.12
C ALA A 609 29.86 -30.07 1.44
N THR A 610 29.08 -29.59 0.46
CA THR A 610 29.31 -28.28 -0.17
C THR A 610 29.03 -27.17 0.85
N HIS A 611 29.93 -26.18 1.00
CA HIS A 611 29.75 -25.12 2.00
C HIS A 611 28.44 -24.35 1.81
N ALA A 612 27.78 -23.96 2.91
CA ALA A 612 26.51 -23.23 2.87
C ALA A 612 26.60 -21.91 2.08
N ALA A 613 27.75 -21.24 2.11
CA ALA A 613 28.00 -20.02 1.33
C ALA A 613 27.98 -20.28 -0.19
N ASP A 614 28.48 -21.43 -0.65
CA ASP A 614 28.51 -21.79 -2.08
C ASP A 614 27.11 -22.20 -2.56
N ARG A 615 26.36 -22.93 -1.72
CA ARG A 615 24.93 -23.22 -1.97
C ARG A 615 24.13 -21.92 -2.02
N ALA A 616 24.34 -21.00 -1.09
CA ALA A 616 23.69 -19.69 -1.09
C ALA A 616 24.00 -18.87 -2.35
N ALA A 617 25.25 -18.88 -2.82
CA ALA A 617 25.65 -18.19 -4.05
C ALA A 617 24.95 -18.75 -5.31
N LEU A 618 24.68 -20.06 -5.35
CA LEU A 618 23.89 -20.68 -6.42
C LEU A 618 22.44 -20.16 -6.43
N LEU A 619 21.82 -20.05 -5.26
CA LEU A 619 20.46 -19.53 -5.11
C LEU A 619 20.37 -18.07 -5.54
N GLU A 620 21.34 -17.23 -5.16
CA GLU A 620 21.39 -15.83 -5.58
C GLU A 620 21.58 -15.67 -7.09
N ARG A 621 22.41 -16.49 -7.72
CA ARG A 621 22.53 -16.50 -9.19
C ARG A 621 21.22 -16.88 -9.87
N THR A 622 20.49 -17.87 -9.33
CA THR A 622 19.14 -18.19 -9.83
C THR A 622 18.20 -16.99 -9.68
N ALA A 623 18.28 -16.26 -8.56
CA ALA A 623 17.45 -15.07 -8.33
C ALA A 623 17.72 -13.99 -9.37
N ASP A 624 19.00 -13.75 -9.70
CA ASP A 624 19.39 -12.79 -10.73
C ASP A 624 18.93 -13.23 -12.12
N LEU A 625 19.01 -14.53 -12.44
CA LEU A 625 18.48 -15.08 -13.69
C LEU A 625 16.95 -14.92 -13.78
N TYR A 626 16.21 -15.04 -12.67
CA TYR A 626 14.76 -14.84 -12.65
C TYR A 626 14.40 -13.37 -12.91
N GLU A 627 15.14 -12.43 -12.31
CA GLU A 627 14.95 -11.00 -12.58
C GLU A 627 15.29 -10.66 -14.04
N GLN A 628 16.37 -11.22 -14.60
CA GLN A 628 16.76 -11.04 -16.01
C GLN A 628 15.73 -11.60 -16.99
N ASN A 629 15.04 -12.68 -16.61
CA ASN A 629 14.00 -13.35 -17.42
C ASN A 629 12.57 -13.00 -16.96
N MET A 630 12.37 -11.92 -16.21
CA MET A 630 11.07 -11.51 -15.64
C MET A 630 9.94 -11.49 -16.68
N ALA A 631 10.15 -10.84 -17.83
CA ALA A 631 9.12 -10.75 -18.88
C ALA A 631 8.72 -12.13 -19.45
N GLU A 632 9.69 -13.04 -19.59
CA GLU A 632 9.45 -14.39 -20.07
C GLU A 632 8.71 -15.24 -19.05
N LEU A 633 9.15 -15.22 -17.79
CA LEU A 633 8.46 -15.92 -16.69
C LEU A 633 7.04 -15.39 -16.50
N CYS A 634 6.83 -14.06 -16.56
CA CYS A 634 5.50 -13.48 -16.53
C CYS A 634 4.63 -13.95 -17.71
N ALA A 635 5.18 -13.99 -18.93
CA ALA A 635 4.42 -14.46 -20.10
C ALA A 635 3.94 -15.91 -19.94
N ILE A 636 4.81 -16.81 -19.43
CA ILE A 636 4.43 -18.20 -19.16
C ILE A 636 3.37 -18.24 -18.06
N CYS A 637 3.55 -17.54 -16.93
CA CYS A 637 2.55 -17.50 -15.85
C CYS A 637 1.19 -16.95 -16.30
N VAL A 638 1.17 -15.92 -17.14
CA VAL A 638 -0.06 -15.34 -17.71
C VAL A 638 -0.77 -16.37 -18.59
N ARG A 639 -0.04 -17.06 -19.47
CA ARG A 639 -0.61 -17.99 -20.45
C ARG A 639 -0.96 -19.34 -19.83
N GLU A 640 -0.09 -19.90 -19.02
CA GLU A 640 -0.24 -21.25 -18.45
C GLU A 640 -1.13 -21.27 -17.21
N ALA A 641 -0.97 -20.30 -16.31
CA ALA A 641 -1.68 -20.25 -15.04
C ALA A 641 -2.82 -19.21 -15.00
N GLY A 642 -3.07 -18.49 -16.12
CA GLY A 642 -4.16 -17.53 -16.22
C GLY A 642 -3.99 -16.28 -15.36
N LYS A 643 -2.77 -15.94 -14.94
CA LYS A 643 -2.51 -14.82 -14.02
C LYS A 643 -2.55 -13.48 -14.72
N ILE A 644 -3.23 -12.49 -14.14
CA ILE A 644 -3.11 -11.11 -14.59
C ILE A 644 -1.66 -10.60 -14.41
N MET A 645 -1.27 -9.58 -15.16
CA MET A 645 0.12 -9.09 -15.15
C MET A 645 0.63 -8.74 -13.74
N ALA A 646 -0.20 -8.08 -12.92
CA ALA A 646 0.19 -7.72 -11.55
C ALA A 646 0.49 -8.95 -10.68
N ASP A 647 -0.28 -10.03 -10.83
CA ASP A 647 -0.07 -11.28 -10.12
C ASP A 647 1.17 -12.03 -10.62
N ALA A 648 1.42 -11.99 -11.92
CA ALA A 648 2.61 -12.60 -12.53
C ALA A 648 3.90 -11.91 -12.06
N VAL A 649 3.93 -10.57 -12.01
CA VAL A 649 5.09 -9.82 -11.47
C VAL A 649 5.29 -10.12 -9.99
N ALA A 650 4.22 -10.11 -9.20
CA ALA A 650 4.30 -10.43 -7.77
C ALA A 650 4.84 -11.84 -7.53
N GLU A 651 4.49 -12.81 -8.38
CA GLU A 651 4.97 -14.17 -8.24
C GLU A 651 6.45 -14.34 -8.58
N VAL A 652 6.94 -13.74 -9.67
CA VAL A 652 8.39 -13.80 -9.97
C VAL A 652 9.17 -13.14 -8.84
N ARG A 653 8.68 -12.02 -8.31
CA ARG A 653 9.29 -11.35 -7.16
C ARG A 653 9.33 -12.24 -5.92
N GLU A 654 8.23 -12.92 -5.60
CA GLU A 654 8.17 -13.85 -4.48
C GLU A 654 9.17 -15.01 -4.63
N ALA A 655 9.32 -15.55 -5.85
CA ALA A 655 10.32 -16.57 -6.15
C ALA A 655 11.76 -16.08 -5.93
N VAL A 656 12.08 -14.87 -6.41
CA VAL A 656 13.36 -14.19 -6.19
C VAL A 656 13.62 -13.94 -4.71
N ASP A 657 12.60 -13.49 -3.98
CA ASP A 657 12.70 -13.22 -2.55
C ASP A 657 12.93 -14.52 -1.76
N PHE A 658 12.30 -15.65 -2.12
CA PHE A 658 12.61 -16.95 -1.51
C PHE A 658 14.07 -17.36 -1.71
N LEU A 659 14.57 -17.26 -2.94
CA LEU A 659 15.96 -17.60 -3.27
C LEU A 659 16.94 -16.77 -2.44
N ARG A 660 16.80 -15.44 -2.44
CA ARG A 660 17.69 -14.54 -1.69
C ARG A 660 17.52 -14.69 -0.18
N TYR A 661 16.30 -14.88 0.31
CA TYR A 661 16.04 -15.06 1.74
C TYR A 661 16.66 -16.37 2.26
N TYR A 662 16.47 -17.49 1.57
CA TYR A 662 17.05 -18.76 2.00
C TYR A 662 18.55 -18.84 1.76
N ALA A 663 19.11 -18.14 0.78
CA ALA A 663 20.56 -17.94 0.66
C ALA A 663 21.13 -17.22 1.90
N TYR A 664 20.48 -16.12 2.33
CA TYR A 664 20.84 -15.41 3.55
C TYR A 664 20.72 -16.32 4.79
N ARG A 665 19.60 -17.03 4.94
CA ARG A 665 19.40 -17.96 6.06
C ARG A 665 20.40 -19.12 6.07
N ALA A 666 20.77 -19.67 4.91
CA ALA A 666 21.77 -20.72 4.81
C ALA A 666 23.13 -20.27 5.38
N ARG A 667 23.56 -19.05 5.07
CA ARG A 667 24.83 -18.50 5.59
C ARG A 667 24.84 -18.32 7.10
N ILE A 668 23.68 -18.14 7.72
CA ILE A 668 23.54 -17.99 9.17
C ILE A 668 23.37 -19.35 9.83
N ASP A 669 22.36 -20.09 9.42
CA ASP A 669 21.90 -21.31 10.09
C ASP A 669 22.82 -22.50 9.83
N PHE A 670 23.63 -22.46 8.76
CA PHE A 670 24.56 -23.52 8.34
C PHE A 670 26.00 -22.99 8.20
N ALA A 671 26.36 -21.95 8.96
CA ALA A 671 27.69 -21.31 8.92
C ALA A 671 28.85 -22.28 9.24
N GLY A 672 28.55 -23.34 10.00
CA GLY A 672 29.52 -24.34 10.47
C GLY A 672 29.21 -24.75 11.92
N PRO A 673 30.10 -25.52 12.56
CA PRO A 673 29.93 -25.92 13.96
C PRO A 673 29.99 -24.74 14.93
N GLU A 674 28.98 -24.63 15.79
CA GLU A 674 28.92 -23.73 16.93
C GLU A 674 29.50 -24.43 18.16
N VAL A 675 30.42 -23.76 18.86
CA VAL A 675 31.00 -24.30 20.10
C VAL A 675 30.00 -24.14 21.23
N MET A 676 29.59 -25.24 21.83
CA MET A 676 28.65 -25.26 22.94
C MET A 676 29.39 -25.04 24.27
N PRO A 677 28.74 -24.41 25.28
CA PRO A 677 29.31 -24.30 26.59
C PRO A 677 29.46 -25.70 27.22
N GLY A 678 30.68 -26.01 27.67
CA GLY A 678 31.04 -27.30 28.25
C GLY A 678 32.11 -27.17 29.34
N PRO A 679 32.43 -28.27 30.04
CA PRO A 679 33.47 -28.29 31.06
C PRO A 679 34.85 -28.08 30.44
N THR A 680 35.83 -27.68 31.28
CA THR A 680 37.23 -27.67 30.86
C THR A 680 37.68 -29.07 30.46
N GLY A 681 38.54 -29.17 29.43
CA GLY A 681 39.00 -30.45 28.91
C GLY A 681 37.98 -31.17 28.03
N GLU A 682 36.90 -30.50 27.64
CA GLU A 682 35.92 -30.98 26.68
C GLU A 682 35.64 -29.89 25.63
N ARG A 683 35.43 -30.31 24.38
CA ARG A 683 34.99 -29.42 23.30
C ARG A 683 33.78 -30.04 22.63
N ASP A 684 32.65 -29.35 22.76
CA ASP A 684 31.37 -29.73 22.17
C ASP A 684 31.06 -28.80 21.01
N GLU A 685 30.76 -29.36 19.84
CA GLU A 685 30.36 -28.58 18.67
C GLU A 685 29.03 -29.08 18.11
N TYR A 686 28.11 -28.16 17.83
CA TYR A 686 26.77 -28.42 17.30
C TYR A 686 26.62 -27.81 15.90
N TRP A 687 25.99 -28.53 14.97
CA TRP A 687 25.69 -28.01 13.64
C TRP A 687 24.48 -28.68 12.99
N LEU A 688 24.00 -28.05 11.91
CA LEU A 688 22.96 -28.58 11.03
C LEU A 688 23.56 -29.22 9.78
N ALA A 689 23.02 -30.37 9.37
CA ALA A 689 23.35 -31.06 8.12
C ALA A 689 22.08 -31.43 7.35
N GLY A 690 22.18 -31.59 6.03
CA GLY A 690 21.09 -32.07 5.19
C GLY A 690 20.58 -33.44 5.65
N ARG A 691 19.29 -33.72 5.37
CA ARG A 691 18.65 -34.99 5.70
C ARG A 691 18.87 -36.06 4.64
N GLY A 692 18.93 -35.66 3.36
CA GLY A 692 19.05 -36.58 2.23
C GLY A 692 18.37 -36.06 0.97
N THR A 693 17.44 -36.85 0.43
CA THR A 693 16.64 -36.47 -0.75
C THR A 693 15.24 -36.07 -0.34
N PHE A 694 14.81 -34.86 -0.68
CA PHE A 694 13.46 -34.35 -0.48
C PHE A 694 12.60 -34.48 -1.73
N LEU A 695 11.35 -34.89 -1.56
CA LEU A 695 10.31 -34.76 -2.58
C LEU A 695 9.55 -33.44 -2.36
N CYS A 696 9.67 -32.51 -3.29
CA CYS A 696 8.97 -31.22 -3.28
C CYS A 696 7.78 -31.29 -4.25
N ILE A 697 6.57 -31.13 -3.73
CA ILE A 697 5.31 -31.19 -4.49
C ILE A 697 4.61 -29.83 -4.36
N SER A 698 4.45 -29.14 -5.50
CA SER A 698 3.95 -27.77 -5.54
C SER A 698 2.57 -27.66 -6.22
N PRO A 699 1.78 -26.64 -5.89
CA PRO A 699 0.45 -26.42 -6.45
C PRO A 699 0.53 -25.63 -7.77
N TRP A 700 -0.59 -25.57 -8.49
CA TRP A 700 -0.71 -24.83 -9.76
C TRP A 700 -0.97 -23.34 -9.59
N ASN A 701 -1.38 -22.89 -8.41
CA ASN A 701 -1.84 -21.51 -8.20
C ASN A 701 -0.69 -20.52 -7.90
N PHE A 702 0.46 -21.02 -7.47
CA PHE A 702 1.75 -20.31 -7.43
C PHE A 702 2.81 -21.23 -8.05
N PRO A 703 2.72 -21.45 -9.37
CA PRO A 703 3.49 -22.48 -10.04
C PRO A 703 4.99 -22.17 -10.15
N LEU A 704 5.39 -20.91 -9.92
CA LEU A 704 6.78 -20.48 -9.87
C LEU A 704 7.24 -20.21 -8.44
N ALA A 705 6.50 -19.41 -7.66
CA ALA A 705 6.97 -18.95 -6.35
C ALA A 705 7.04 -20.06 -5.30
N ILE A 706 5.94 -20.80 -5.09
CA ILE A 706 5.91 -21.88 -4.10
C ILE A 706 6.81 -23.03 -4.57
N PHE A 707 6.79 -23.36 -5.86
CA PHE A 707 7.70 -24.33 -6.47
C PHE A 707 9.17 -24.00 -6.14
N THR A 708 9.58 -22.76 -6.43
CA THR A 708 10.95 -22.29 -6.15
C THR A 708 11.24 -22.24 -4.65
N GLY A 709 10.29 -21.79 -3.83
CA GLY A 709 10.45 -21.68 -2.38
C GLY A 709 10.73 -23.02 -1.70
N GLN A 710 9.97 -24.07 -2.06
CA GLN A 710 10.18 -25.41 -1.52
C GLN A 710 11.55 -25.98 -1.94
N ILE A 711 11.89 -25.87 -3.22
CA ILE A 711 13.14 -26.40 -3.80
C ILE A 711 14.35 -25.69 -3.20
N SER A 712 14.34 -24.35 -3.21
CA SER A 712 15.46 -23.53 -2.73
C SER A 712 15.71 -23.75 -1.23
N ALA A 713 14.67 -23.92 -0.40
CA ALA A 713 14.83 -24.24 1.00
C ALA A 713 15.54 -25.60 1.21
N ALA A 714 15.10 -26.64 0.49
CA ALA A 714 15.72 -27.97 0.59
C ALA A 714 17.19 -27.96 0.12
N LEU A 715 17.47 -27.30 -1.01
CA LEU A 715 18.83 -27.11 -1.53
C LEU A 715 19.72 -26.32 -0.56
N ALA A 716 19.22 -25.21 -0.01
CA ALA A 716 19.92 -24.38 0.96
C ALA A 716 20.36 -25.18 2.19
N ALA A 717 19.50 -26.07 2.68
CA ALA A 717 19.77 -26.95 3.81
C ALA A 717 20.67 -28.16 3.49
N GLY A 718 21.16 -28.31 2.25
CA GLY A 718 22.09 -29.37 1.86
C GLY A 718 21.42 -30.65 1.33
N ASN A 719 20.13 -30.60 0.95
CA ASN A 719 19.40 -31.76 0.43
C ASN A 719 19.41 -31.80 -1.11
N CYS A 720 19.36 -33.00 -1.68
CA CYS A 720 18.96 -33.18 -3.08
C CYS A 720 17.43 -33.13 -3.20
N VAL A 721 16.92 -32.80 -4.38
CA VAL A 721 15.50 -32.51 -4.60
C VAL A 721 14.94 -33.25 -5.81
N LEU A 722 13.81 -33.89 -5.59
CA LEU A 722 12.90 -34.37 -6.63
C LEU A 722 11.70 -33.41 -6.69
N ALA A 723 11.61 -32.60 -7.74
CA ALA A 723 10.58 -31.58 -7.87
C ALA A 723 9.42 -32.09 -8.75
N LYS A 724 8.23 -32.18 -8.16
CA LYS A 724 6.98 -32.57 -8.82
C LYS A 724 6.05 -31.36 -8.89
N PRO A 725 5.93 -30.67 -10.04
CA PRO A 725 4.98 -29.58 -10.20
C PRO A 725 3.55 -30.10 -10.36
N ALA A 726 2.56 -29.21 -10.21
CA ALA A 726 1.17 -29.51 -10.55
C ALA A 726 1.00 -29.78 -12.05
N GLU A 727 0.05 -30.63 -12.41
CA GLU A 727 -0.15 -31.11 -13.78
C GLU A 727 -0.60 -30.03 -14.75
N GLN A 728 -1.25 -29.00 -14.22
CA GLN A 728 -1.74 -27.84 -14.95
C GLN A 728 -0.63 -26.84 -15.31
N THR A 729 0.50 -26.83 -14.59
CA THR A 729 1.54 -25.78 -14.73
C THR A 729 2.98 -26.31 -14.89
N PRO A 730 3.23 -27.29 -15.77
CA PRO A 730 4.55 -27.91 -15.91
C PRO A 730 5.57 -27.07 -16.68
N LEU A 731 5.16 -26.14 -17.54
CA LEU A 731 6.05 -25.40 -18.45
C LEU A 731 6.87 -24.34 -17.68
N VAL A 732 6.23 -23.55 -16.81
CA VAL A 732 6.95 -22.60 -15.97
C VAL A 732 7.89 -23.32 -14.99
N ALA A 733 7.47 -24.48 -14.46
CA ALA A 733 8.33 -25.31 -13.62
C ALA A 733 9.54 -25.87 -14.38
N ALA A 734 9.36 -26.29 -15.64
CA ALA A 734 10.46 -26.70 -16.50
C ALA A 734 11.44 -25.55 -16.73
N ARG A 735 10.93 -24.36 -17.08
CA ARG A 735 11.78 -23.18 -17.28
C ARG A 735 12.50 -22.76 -16.00
N ALA A 736 11.84 -22.85 -14.86
CA ALA A 736 12.43 -22.59 -13.54
C ALA A 736 13.63 -23.50 -13.24
N VAL A 737 13.51 -24.80 -13.53
CA VAL A 737 14.59 -25.78 -13.32
C VAL A 737 15.73 -25.62 -14.33
N GLU A 738 15.44 -25.28 -15.59
CA GLU A 738 16.47 -24.92 -16.57
C GLU A 738 17.34 -23.75 -16.07
N LEU A 739 16.72 -22.68 -15.58
CA LEU A 739 17.43 -21.52 -15.02
C LEU A 739 18.21 -21.88 -13.74
N MET A 740 17.69 -22.79 -12.90
CA MET A 740 18.43 -23.30 -11.73
C MET A 740 19.68 -24.07 -12.14
N HIS A 741 19.61 -24.89 -13.20
CA HIS A 741 20.78 -25.58 -13.75
C HIS A 741 21.76 -24.60 -14.41
N GLU A 742 21.27 -23.58 -15.12
CA GLU A 742 22.08 -22.50 -15.69
C GLU A 742 22.84 -21.72 -14.61
N ALA A 743 22.22 -21.49 -13.43
CA ALA A 743 22.89 -20.90 -12.27
C ALA A 743 24.03 -21.77 -11.71
N GLY A 744 24.05 -23.06 -12.06
CA GLY A 744 25.06 -24.04 -11.69
C GLY A 744 24.59 -25.12 -10.71
N ILE A 745 23.28 -25.23 -10.43
CA ILE A 745 22.76 -26.31 -9.56
C ILE A 745 22.95 -27.65 -10.30
N PRO A 746 23.69 -28.62 -9.73
CA PRO A 746 24.01 -29.85 -10.45
C PRO A 746 22.78 -30.68 -10.83
N GLY A 747 22.80 -31.27 -12.02
CA GLY A 747 21.71 -32.09 -12.54
C GLY A 747 21.39 -33.33 -11.70
N ASP A 748 22.39 -33.92 -11.02
CA ASP A 748 22.15 -35.05 -10.10
C ASP A 748 21.61 -34.60 -8.73
N VAL A 749 21.62 -33.29 -8.42
CA VAL A 749 21.11 -32.72 -7.16
C VAL A 749 19.67 -32.27 -7.28
N LEU A 750 19.25 -31.72 -8.43
CA LEU A 750 17.88 -31.27 -8.69
C LEU A 750 17.31 -32.00 -9.91
N HIS A 751 16.16 -32.65 -9.73
CA HIS A 751 15.45 -33.36 -10.79
C HIS A 751 14.04 -32.82 -10.93
N LEU A 752 13.53 -32.72 -12.17
CA LEU A 752 12.15 -32.34 -12.46
C LEU A 752 11.35 -33.55 -12.93
N LEU A 753 10.21 -33.79 -12.29
CA LEU A 753 9.32 -34.92 -12.55
C LEU A 753 7.89 -34.39 -12.79
N PRO A 754 7.61 -33.78 -13.96
CA PRO A 754 6.23 -33.41 -14.30
C PRO A 754 5.39 -34.68 -14.48
N GLY A 755 4.09 -34.65 -14.19
CA GLY A 755 3.21 -35.82 -14.40
C GLY A 755 2.17 -36.01 -13.31
N ASP A 756 1.48 -37.13 -13.36
CA ASP A 756 0.39 -37.46 -12.42
C ASP A 756 0.91 -37.57 -10.98
N GLY A 757 0.20 -36.88 -10.06
CA GLY A 757 0.53 -36.89 -8.64
C GLY A 757 0.45 -38.28 -8.01
N ALA A 758 -0.54 -39.10 -8.37
CA ALA A 758 -0.74 -40.42 -7.79
C ALA A 758 0.33 -41.42 -8.24
N ALA A 759 0.70 -41.41 -9.53
CA ALA A 759 1.73 -42.28 -10.10
C ALA A 759 3.13 -41.97 -9.54
N ILE A 760 3.54 -40.71 -9.57
CA ILE A 760 4.87 -40.29 -9.08
C ILE A 760 4.94 -40.39 -7.55
N GLY A 761 3.90 -39.92 -6.86
CA GLY A 761 3.81 -40.01 -5.41
C GLY A 761 3.78 -41.46 -4.92
N GLY A 762 3.01 -42.33 -5.58
CA GLY A 762 2.93 -43.75 -5.26
C GLY A 762 4.25 -44.50 -5.43
N ALA A 763 5.12 -44.06 -6.34
CA ALA A 763 6.45 -44.63 -6.52
C ALA A 763 7.48 -44.14 -5.48
N LEU A 764 7.42 -42.86 -5.11
CA LEU A 764 8.45 -42.22 -4.28
C LEU A 764 8.12 -42.21 -2.78
N ILE A 765 6.85 -42.00 -2.42
CA ILE A 765 6.44 -41.83 -1.02
C ILE A 765 6.56 -43.13 -0.21
N PRO A 766 6.46 -44.35 -0.76
CA PRO A 766 6.77 -45.55 0.03
C PRO A 766 8.28 -45.83 0.15
N ASP A 767 9.13 -45.24 -0.70
CA ASP A 767 10.56 -45.58 -0.77
C ASP A 767 11.34 -45.03 0.44
N PRO A 768 12.13 -45.88 1.15
CA PRO A 768 12.86 -45.47 2.36
C PRO A 768 14.00 -44.48 2.11
N ARG A 769 14.44 -44.28 0.86
CA ARG A 769 15.49 -43.31 0.52
C ARG A 769 14.99 -41.86 0.50
N VAL A 770 13.68 -41.63 0.35
CA VAL A 770 13.10 -40.29 0.46
C VAL A 770 13.14 -39.87 1.92
N SER A 771 13.91 -38.83 2.20
CA SER A 771 14.27 -38.36 3.55
C SER A 771 13.33 -37.29 4.10
N GLY A 772 12.36 -36.85 3.31
CA GLY A 772 11.32 -35.90 3.69
C GLY A 772 10.44 -35.52 2.49
N VAL A 773 9.25 -34.99 2.80
CA VAL A 773 8.31 -34.48 1.79
C VAL A 773 7.95 -33.04 2.15
N CYS A 774 8.06 -32.13 1.18
CA CYS A 774 7.55 -30.78 1.27
C CYS A 774 6.40 -30.64 0.27
N PHE A 775 5.19 -30.50 0.78
CA PHE A 775 3.95 -30.50 0.02
C PHE A 775 3.21 -29.18 0.22
N THR A 776 2.65 -28.64 -0.85
CA THR A 776 1.64 -27.60 -0.78
C THR A 776 0.49 -27.93 -1.71
N GLY A 777 -0.73 -27.98 -1.17
CA GLY A 777 -1.92 -28.40 -1.92
C GLY A 777 -3.14 -28.64 -1.04
N SER A 778 -3.99 -29.60 -1.40
CA SER A 778 -5.26 -29.83 -0.68
C SER A 778 -5.09 -30.63 0.62
N VAL A 779 -6.00 -30.42 1.57
CA VAL A 779 -6.06 -31.20 2.83
C VAL A 779 -6.21 -32.71 2.57
N PRO A 780 -7.10 -33.17 1.66
CA PRO A 780 -7.21 -34.60 1.35
C PRO A 780 -5.89 -35.20 0.86
N THR A 781 -5.17 -34.52 -0.03
CA THR A 781 -3.88 -35.02 -0.56
C THR A 781 -2.80 -35.04 0.54
N ALA A 782 -2.73 -34.02 1.41
CA ALA A 782 -1.81 -34.02 2.54
C ALA A 782 -2.05 -35.22 3.48
N HIS A 783 -3.31 -35.59 3.74
CA HIS A 783 -3.64 -36.79 4.52
C HIS A 783 -3.22 -38.09 3.84
N ILE A 784 -3.38 -38.18 2.51
CA ILE A 784 -2.91 -39.35 1.74
C ILE A 784 -1.40 -39.50 1.89
N ILE A 785 -0.64 -38.41 1.69
CA ILE A 785 0.82 -38.40 1.84
C ILE A 785 1.22 -38.81 3.26
N ASN A 786 0.60 -38.20 4.28
CA ASN A 786 0.92 -38.48 5.68
C ASN A 786 0.68 -39.94 6.05
N LYS A 787 -0.43 -40.54 5.61
CA LYS A 787 -0.72 -41.96 5.84
C LYS A 787 0.32 -42.86 5.17
N ALA A 788 0.64 -42.61 3.90
CA ALA A 788 1.64 -43.39 3.18
C ALA A 788 3.05 -43.28 3.81
N LEU A 789 3.42 -42.12 4.36
CA LEU A 789 4.66 -41.96 5.12
C LEU A 789 4.63 -42.73 6.44
N ALA A 790 3.50 -42.75 7.14
CA ALA A 790 3.34 -43.45 8.42
C ALA A 790 3.30 -44.98 8.27
N GLU A 791 2.94 -45.50 7.10
CA GLU A 791 2.94 -46.93 6.78
C GLU A 791 4.34 -47.50 6.52
N ARG A 792 5.37 -46.66 6.38
CA ARG A 792 6.76 -47.11 6.17
C ARG A 792 7.30 -47.81 7.42
N GLU A 793 8.03 -48.91 7.22
CA GLU A 793 8.78 -49.59 8.30
C GLU A 793 10.12 -48.90 8.65
N GLY A 794 10.51 -47.86 7.89
CA GLY A 794 11.78 -47.14 8.02
C GLY A 794 11.75 -45.92 8.95
N ALA A 795 12.70 -44.99 8.75
CA ALA A 795 12.76 -43.76 9.54
C ALA A 795 11.48 -42.91 9.38
N ILE A 796 11.01 -42.32 10.48
CA ILE A 796 9.93 -41.33 10.44
C ILE A 796 10.48 -40.03 9.86
N VAL A 797 10.11 -39.75 8.61
CA VAL A 797 10.62 -38.58 7.88
C VAL A 797 9.74 -37.35 8.08
N PRO A 798 10.29 -36.13 7.94
CA PRO A 798 9.50 -34.91 7.96
C PRO A 798 8.47 -34.85 6.83
N LEU A 799 7.26 -34.46 7.16
CA LEU A 799 6.30 -33.88 6.24
C LEU A 799 6.14 -32.40 6.60
N ILE A 800 6.38 -31.52 5.63
CA ILE A 800 5.95 -30.12 5.66
C ILE A 800 4.76 -30.06 4.71
N ALA A 801 3.56 -29.84 5.23
CA ALA A 801 2.35 -29.75 4.44
C ALA A 801 1.66 -28.41 4.70
N GLU A 802 1.65 -27.54 3.69
CA GLU A 802 0.88 -26.30 3.70
C GLU A 802 -0.40 -26.50 2.86
N THR A 803 -1.56 -26.19 3.43
CA THR A 803 -2.86 -26.54 2.84
C THR A 803 -3.81 -25.33 2.74
N GLY A 804 -5.08 -25.59 2.47
CA GLY A 804 -6.12 -24.57 2.26
C GLY A 804 -6.58 -23.86 3.54
N GLY A 805 -7.55 -22.93 3.39
CA GLY A 805 -8.11 -22.18 4.50
C GLY A 805 -9.55 -21.72 4.27
N GLN A 806 -10.34 -21.66 5.35
CA GLN A 806 -11.62 -20.96 5.37
C GLN A 806 -11.44 -19.53 5.92
N ASN A 807 -10.69 -18.72 5.18
CA ASN A 807 -10.18 -17.44 5.69
C ASN A 807 -11.31 -16.41 5.88
N ALA A 808 -11.29 -15.73 7.02
CA ALA A 808 -12.30 -14.76 7.40
C ALA A 808 -11.75 -13.33 7.53
N MET A 809 -12.54 -12.35 7.12
CA MET A 809 -12.32 -10.93 7.42
C MET A 809 -13.41 -10.45 8.37
N ILE A 810 -13.05 -9.86 9.51
CA ILE A 810 -13.98 -9.22 10.44
C ILE A 810 -13.92 -7.71 10.22
N VAL A 811 -15.09 -7.08 10.08
CA VAL A 811 -15.25 -5.64 9.89
C VAL A 811 -16.22 -5.12 10.95
N ASP A 812 -15.75 -4.20 11.79
CA ASP A 812 -16.59 -3.47 12.74
C ASP A 812 -17.09 -2.13 12.16
N SER A 813 -17.89 -1.41 12.94
CA SER A 813 -18.47 -0.13 12.52
C SER A 813 -17.51 1.06 12.52
N THR A 814 -16.28 0.90 13.01
CA THR A 814 -15.25 1.95 13.01
C THR A 814 -14.42 1.95 11.73
N ALA A 815 -14.47 0.85 10.98
CA ALA A 815 -13.74 0.69 9.73
C ALA A 815 -14.19 1.68 8.65
N LEU A 816 -13.25 2.09 7.80
CA LEU A 816 -13.54 2.92 6.63
C LEU A 816 -14.08 2.02 5.50
N THR A 817 -15.36 2.15 5.16
CA THR A 817 -16.05 1.30 4.17
C THR A 817 -15.33 1.27 2.81
N GLU A 818 -14.84 2.41 2.34
CA GLU A 818 -14.16 2.56 1.06
C GLU A 818 -12.85 1.74 1.00
N GLN A 819 -12.16 1.61 2.13
CA GLN A 819 -10.94 0.80 2.26
C GLN A 819 -11.29 -0.69 2.38
N VAL A 820 -12.28 -1.02 3.22
CA VAL A 820 -12.78 -2.40 3.38
C VAL A 820 -13.17 -2.99 2.03
N VAL A 821 -13.92 -2.27 1.20
CA VAL A 821 -14.38 -2.78 -0.09
C VAL A 821 -13.22 -3.02 -1.06
N VAL A 822 -12.21 -2.14 -1.10
CA VAL A 822 -11.01 -2.34 -1.92
C VAL A 822 -10.24 -3.58 -1.46
N ASP A 823 -9.96 -3.67 -0.17
CA ASP A 823 -9.21 -4.79 0.40
C ASP A 823 -9.94 -6.11 0.27
N LEU A 824 -11.27 -6.09 0.37
CA LEU A 824 -12.11 -7.29 0.22
C LEU A 824 -12.19 -7.74 -1.24
N CYS A 825 -12.34 -6.82 -2.20
CA CYS A 825 -12.29 -7.17 -3.62
C CYS A 825 -10.95 -7.79 -4.00
N GLN A 826 -9.84 -7.20 -3.54
CA GLN A 826 -8.51 -7.78 -3.72
C GLN A 826 -8.40 -9.15 -3.05
N SER A 827 -8.80 -9.25 -1.78
CA SER A 827 -8.62 -10.49 -1.01
C SER A 827 -9.49 -11.64 -1.51
N ALA A 828 -10.72 -11.38 -1.96
CA ALA A 828 -11.67 -12.42 -2.34
C ALA A 828 -11.58 -12.81 -3.83
N PHE A 829 -11.27 -11.85 -4.72
CA PHE A 829 -11.45 -12.04 -6.16
C PHE A 829 -10.16 -12.00 -6.97
N GLN A 830 -9.11 -11.31 -6.51
CA GLN A 830 -7.83 -11.28 -7.24
C GLN A 830 -7.30 -12.70 -7.49
N SER A 831 -6.70 -12.92 -8.66
CA SER A 831 -6.33 -14.25 -9.16
C SER A 831 -7.53 -15.22 -9.27
N ALA A 832 -8.73 -14.70 -9.56
CA ALA A 832 -9.99 -15.45 -9.51
C ALA A 832 -10.24 -16.16 -8.16
N GLY A 833 -9.77 -15.57 -7.05
CA GLY A 833 -9.88 -16.17 -5.72
C GLY A 833 -9.05 -17.46 -5.53
N GLN A 834 -8.13 -17.77 -6.46
CA GLN A 834 -7.31 -18.98 -6.44
C GLN A 834 -6.04 -18.81 -5.58
N ARG A 835 -6.15 -18.11 -4.46
CA ARG A 835 -5.08 -18.01 -3.45
C ARG A 835 -5.52 -18.74 -2.21
N CYS A 836 -4.63 -19.51 -1.59
CA CYS A 836 -4.92 -20.14 -0.29
C CYS A 836 -5.22 -19.09 0.78
N SER A 837 -4.69 -17.87 0.64
CA SER A 837 -4.92 -16.73 1.52
C SER A 837 -6.19 -15.91 1.21
N ALA A 838 -6.95 -16.26 0.17
CA ALA A 838 -8.08 -15.46 -0.28
C ALA A 838 -9.19 -15.40 0.78
N ALA A 839 -9.82 -14.23 0.93
CA ALA A 839 -10.95 -14.05 1.83
C ALA A 839 -12.14 -14.88 1.34
N ARG A 840 -12.60 -15.84 2.15
CA ARG A 840 -13.74 -16.70 1.84
C ARG A 840 -15.02 -16.20 2.48
N VAL A 841 -14.89 -15.62 3.67
CA VAL A 841 -16.02 -15.12 4.47
C VAL A 841 -15.73 -13.71 4.98
N LEU A 842 -16.66 -12.78 4.75
CA LEU A 842 -16.72 -11.50 5.43
C LEU A 842 -17.71 -11.61 6.60
N PHE A 843 -17.25 -11.29 7.81
CA PHE A 843 -18.11 -10.94 8.93
C PHE A 843 -18.21 -9.43 9.02
N VAL A 844 -19.41 -8.87 8.82
CA VAL A 844 -19.64 -7.43 8.87
C VAL A 844 -20.64 -7.07 9.95
N GLN A 845 -20.32 -6.07 10.77
CA GLN A 845 -21.21 -5.61 11.81
C GLN A 845 -22.53 -5.09 11.21
N GLU A 846 -23.65 -5.48 11.80
CA GLU A 846 -25.01 -5.23 11.27
C GLU A 846 -25.25 -3.74 10.96
N ASP A 847 -24.75 -2.84 11.80
CA ASP A 847 -24.96 -1.40 11.70
C ASP A 847 -24.36 -0.76 10.43
N VAL A 848 -23.27 -1.33 9.90
CA VAL A 848 -22.58 -0.84 8.69
C VAL A 848 -22.75 -1.77 7.49
N ALA A 849 -23.42 -2.91 7.66
CA ALA A 849 -23.57 -3.92 6.61
C ALA A 849 -24.30 -3.37 5.38
N LYS A 850 -25.37 -2.58 5.53
CA LYS A 850 -26.13 -2.06 4.38
C LYS A 850 -25.25 -1.19 3.47
N ARG A 851 -24.48 -0.26 4.04
CA ARG A 851 -23.58 0.63 3.29
C ARG A 851 -22.43 -0.17 2.66
N THR A 852 -21.80 -1.03 3.44
CA THR A 852 -20.64 -1.83 3.00
C THR A 852 -21.00 -2.79 1.89
N LEU A 853 -22.11 -3.52 2.01
CA LEU A 853 -22.54 -4.47 1.00
C LEU A 853 -23.08 -3.78 -0.26
N GLY A 854 -23.69 -2.59 -0.13
CA GLY A 854 -24.08 -1.78 -1.29
C GLY A 854 -22.88 -1.30 -2.10
N MET A 855 -21.84 -0.79 -1.42
CA MET A 855 -20.60 -0.36 -2.08
C MET A 855 -19.81 -1.54 -2.65
N LEU A 856 -19.76 -2.68 -1.94
CA LEU A 856 -19.18 -3.92 -2.46
C LEU A 856 -19.89 -4.37 -3.75
N ALA A 857 -21.22 -4.39 -3.76
CA ALA A 857 -22.00 -4.75 -4.93
C ALA A 857 -21.70 -3.83 -6.13
N GLY A 858 -21.60 -2.52 -5.90
CA GLY A 858 -21.22 -1.56 -6.94
C GLY A 858 -19.79 -1.75 -7.43
N ALA A 859 -18.82 -1.93 -6.54
CA ALA A 859 -17.42 -2.17 -6.91
C ALA A 859 -17.25 -3.48 -7.69
N MET A 860 -18.01 -4.53 -7.37
CA MET A 860 -18.01 -5.78 -8.13
C MET A 860 -18.50 -5.63 -9.57
N LYS A 861 -19.41 -4.67 -9.85
CA LYS A 861 -19.85 -4.37 -11.22
C LYS A 861 -18.72 -3.78 -12.07
N GLU A 862 -17.73 -3.17 -11.43
CA GLU A 862 -16.62 -2.50 -12.11
C GLU A 862 -15.47 -3.44 -12.44
N LEU A 863 -15.50 -4.70 -11.96
CA LEU A 863 -14.47 -5.70 -12.22
C LEU A 863 -14.57 -6.24 -13.65
N LYS A 864 -13.45 -6.24 -14.38
CA LYS A 864 -13.33 -6.82 -15.71
C LYS A 864 -12.80 -8.25 -15.64
N VAL A 865 -13.66 -9.21 -16.01
CA VAL A 865 -13.30 -10.61 -16.23
C VAL A 865 -12.89 -10.81 -17.69
N GLY A 866 -11.69 -11.31 -17.96
CA GLY A 866 -11.19 -11.38 -19.34
C GLY A 866 -9.84 -12.06 -19.54
N ASP A 867 -9.27 -11.89 -20.73
CA ASP A 867 -7.94 -12.44 -21.04
C ASP A 867 -6.89 -11.76 -20.14
N PRO A 868 -6.13 -12.53 -19.35
CA PRO A 868 -5.18 -11.99 -18.38
C PRO A 868 -3.97 -11.28 -19.02
N SER A 869 -3.78 -11.42 -20.33
CA SER A 869 -2.73 -10.71 -21.09
C SER A 869 -3.09 -9.26 -21.43
N ASP A 870 -4.31 -8.81 -21.15
CA ASP A 870 -4.69 -7.41 -21.27
C ASP A 870 -4.53 -6.70 -19.91
N LEU A 871 -3.84 -5.56 -19.86
CA LEU A 871 -3.58 -4.85 -18.60
C LEU A 871 -4.86 -4.42 -17.87
N SER A 872 -5.94 -4.18 -18.61
CA SER A 872 -7.27 -3.83 -18.09
C SER A 872 -8.03 -4.97 -17.42
N THR A 873 -7.57 -6.22 -17.52
CA THR A 873 -8.23 -7.37 -16.90
C THR A 873 -7.93 -7.43 -15.42
N ASP A 874 -8.98 -7.51 -14.59
CA ASP A 874 -8.85 -7.64 -13.14
C ASP A 874 -8.86 -9.10 -12.69
N ILE A 875 -9.64 -9.92 -13.39
CA ILE A 875 -9.93 -11.31 -13.03
C ILE A 875 -9.69 -12.20 -14.26
N GLY A 876 -8.70 -13.07 -14.16
CA GLY A 876 -8.41 -14.11 -15.16
C GLY A 876 -9.33 -15.34 -15.04
N PRO A 877 -9.03 -16.41 -15.79
CA PRO A 877 -9.76 -17.67 -15.70
C PRO A 877 -9.44 -18.43 -14.41
N VAL A 878 -10.29 -19.40 -14.07
CA VAL A 878 -9.93 -20.50 -13.18
C VAL A 878 -9.13 -21.55 -13.95
N ILE A 879 -8.32 -22.34 -13.25
CA ILE A 879 -7.22 -23.10 -13.86
C ILE A 879 -7.66 -24.17 -14.88
N ASP A 880 -8.79 -24.84 -14.66
CA ASP A 880 -9.28 -25.91 -15.51
C ASP A 880 -10.80 -26.11 -15.42
N ALA A 881 -11.31 -27.08 -16.20
CA ALA A 881 -12.74 -27.38 -16.29
C ALA A 881 -13.29 -27.98 -14.98
N GLU A 882 -12.51 -28.81 -14.28
CA GLU A 882 -12.93 -29.40 -13.01
C GLU A 882 -13.11 -28.32 -11.93
N ALA A 883 -12.16 -27.38 -11.84
CA ALA A 883 -12.28 -26.23 -10.95
C ALA A 883 -13.54 -25.40 -11.28
N LYS A 884 -13.80 -25.14 -12.57
CA LYS A 884 -15.01 -24.42 -13.00
C LYS A 884 -16.29 -25.16 -12.62
N GLU A 885 -16.40 -26.44 -12.92
CA GLU A 885 -17.59 -27.26 -12.63
C GLU A 885 -17.89 -27.30 -11.12
N ASN A 886 -16.86 -27.50 -10.30
CA ASN A 886 -16.99 -27.50 -8.84
C ASN A 886 -17.48 -26.15 -8.30
N LEU A 887 -16.97 -25.05 -8.85
CA LEU A 887 -17.37 -23.69 -8.47
C LEU A 887 -18.81 -23.40 -8.92
N GLU A 888 -19.18 -23.74 -10.14
CA GLU A 888 -20.53 -23.56 -10.67
C GLU A 888 -21.56 -24.39 -9.89
N ALA A 889 -21.22 -25.61 -9.48
CA ALA A 889 -22.06 -26.44 -8.63
C ALA A 889 -22.30 -25.79 -7.25
N HIS A 890 -21.26 -25.25 -6.62
CA HIS A 890 -21.39 -24.53 -5.35
C HIS A 890 -22.22 -23.25 -5.50
N ILE A 891 -22.00 -22.48 -6.57
CA ILE A 891 -22.77 -21.27 -6.88
C ILE A 891 -24.25 -21.61 -7.07
N ALA A 892 -24.58 -22.64 -7.86
CA ALA A 892 -25.95 -23.08 -8.09
C ALA A 892 -26.66 -23.56 -6.81
N ARG A 893 -25.90 -24.09 -5.83
CA ARG A 893 -26.41 -24.38 -4.49
C ARG A 893 -26.69 -23.10 -3.71
N MET A 894 -25.73 -22.16 -3.68
CA MET A 894 -25.88 -20.89 -2.97
C MET A 894 -27.01 -20.00 -3.51
N GLU A 895 -27.30 -20.05 -4.80
CA GLU A 895 -28.46 -19.36 -5.39
C GLU A 895 -29.81 -19.83 -4.81
N LYS A 896 -29.87 -21.05 -4.28
CA LYS A 896 -31.08 -21.61 -3.65
C LYS A 896 -31.13 -21.39 -2.14
N GLU A 897 -29.97 -21.32 -1.50
CA GLU A 897 -29.83 -21.37 -0.04
C GLU A 897 -29.42 -20.04 0.60
N ALA A 898 -28.91 -19.10 -0.20
CA ALA A 898 -28.33 -17.84 0.26
C ALA A 898 -28.90 -16.66 -0.52
N LYS A 899 -28.69 -15.44 -0.02
CA LYS A 899 -29.12 -14.22 -0.68
C LYS A 899 -27.99 -13.67 -1.55
N LEU A 900 -28.20 -13.57 -2.85
CA LEU A 900 -27.24 -12.94 -3.76
C LEU A 900 -27.06 -11.45 -3.39
N ILE A 901 -25.81 -11.03 -3.19
CA ILE A 901 -25.44 -9.63 -3.02
C ILE A 901 -25.16 -9.01 -4.39
N ALA A 902 -24.22 -9.60 -5.13
CA ALA A 902 -23.84 -9.18 -6.47
C ALA A 902 -23.09 -10.27 -7.23
N ARG A 903 -23.05 -10.12 -8.54
CA ARG A 903 -22.19 -10.86 -9.46
C ARG A 903 -21.55 -9.88 -10.43
N ALA A 904 -20.27 -10.04 -10.70
CA ALA A 904 -19.57 -9.24 -11.71
C ALA A 904 -20.15 -9.52 -13.12
N PRO A 905 -20.08 -8.56 -14.05
CA PRO A 905 -20.68 -8.72 -15.37
C PRO A 905 -20.02 -9.85 -16.18
N SER A 906 -20.83 -10.63 -16.89
CA SER A 906 -20.30 -11.62 -17.84
C SER A 906 -19.69 -10.92 -19.06
N THR A 907 -18.62 -11.49 -19.61
CA THR A 907 -17.99 -11.00 -20.84
C THR A 907 -17.99 -12.08 -21.91
N ALA A 908 -18.01 -11.70 -23.19
CA ALA A 908 -17.96 -12.66 -24.30
C ALA A 908 -16.69 -13.53 -24.29
N GLN A 909 -15.61 -13.05 -23.67
CA GLN A 909 -14.37 -13.81 -23.50
C GLN A 909 -14.56 -15.06 -22.62
N MET A 910 -15.53 -15.04 -21.70
CA MET A 910 -15.79 -16.16 -20.78
C MET A 910 -16.20 -17.46 -21.49
N GLU A 911 -16.69 -17.38 -22.73
CA GLU A 911 -17.09 -18.54 -23.53
C GLU A 911 -15.90 -19.31 -24.11
N LYS A 912 -14.71 -18.70 -24.19
CA LYS A 912 -13.52 -19.29 -24.82
C LYS A 912 -12.68 -20.15 -23.88
N GLY A 913 -12.83 -19.97 -22.58
CA GLY A 913 -12.00 -20.61 -21.57
C GLY A 913 -12.76 -20.96 -20.29
N THR A 914 -12.03 -21.23 -19.22
CA THR A 914 -12.56 -21.62 -17.92
C THR A 914 -12.73 -20.41 -17.02
N PHE A 915 -13.79 -19.63 -17.21
CA PHE A 915 -14.07 -18.46 -16.37
C PHE A 915 -15.22 -18.70 -15.39
N VAL A 916 -15.08 -18.12 -14.19
CA VAL A 916 -16.14 -17.97 -13.19
C VAL A 916 -16.19 -16.51 -12.77
N ALA A 917 -17.33 -15.85 -12.94
CA ALA A 917 -17.48 -14.45 -12.54
C ALA A 917 -17.46 -14.32 -11.01
N PRO A 918 -16.78 -13.29 -10.45
CA PRO A 918 -16.88 -12.95 -9.04
C PRO A 918 -18.33 -12.86 -8.57
N VAL A 919 -18.65 -13.56 -7.47
CA VAL A 919 -20.00 -13.59 -6.90
C VAL A 919 -19.93 -13.53 -5.37
N ALA A 920 -20.87 -12.79 -4.77
CA ALA A 920 -20.98 -12.63 -3.33
C ALA A 920 -22.38 -13.03 -2.83
N PHE A 921 -22.43 -13.85 -1.79
CA PHE A 921 -23.66 -14.33 -1.17
C PHE A 921 -23.70 -13.98 0.32
N GLU A 922 -24.86 -13.51 0.78
CA GLU A 922 -25.18 -13.36 2.20
C GLU A 922 -25.77 -14.67 2.73
N ILE A 923 -25.13 -15.26 3.73
CA ILE A 923 -25.51 -16.52 4.39
C ILE A 923 -25.89 -16.27 5.86
N ASP A 924 -26.65 -17.20 6.45
CA ASP A 924 -27.15 -17.12 7.82
C ASP A 924 -26.12 -17.52 8.88
N SER A 925 -25.25 -18.48 8.56
CA SER A 925 -24.16 -18.95 9.42
C SER A 925 -22.97 -19.44 8.59
N LEU A 926 -21.78 -19.38 9.19
CA LEU A 926 -20.56 -19.99 8.64
C LEU A 926 -20.71 -21.50 8.40
N ASP A 927 -21.59 -22.17 9.15
CA ASP A 927 -21.82 -23.62 9.07
C ASP A 927 -22.33 -24.10 7.69
N ARG A 928 -22.80 -23.18 6.84
CA ARG A 928 -23.14 -23.47 5.44
C ARG A 928 -21.92 -23.90 4.62
N LEU A 929 -20.71 -23.57 5.08
CA LEU A 929 -19.44 -23.83 4.42
C LEU A 929 -18.71 -24.99 5.09
N THR A 930 -18.86 -26.19 4.54
CA THR A 930 -18.25 -27.41 5.08
C THR A 930 -16.83 -27.68 4.57
N GLN A 931 -16.41 -26.99 3.52
CA GLN A 931 -15.09 -27.11 2.90
C GLN A 931 -14.66 -25.79 2.26
N GLU A 932 -13.38 -25.69 1.90
CA GLU A 932 -12.89 -24.55 1.11
C GLU A 932 -13.51 -24.54 -0.29
N VAL A 933 -13.90 -23.35 -0.75
CA VAL A 933 -14.35 -23.10 -2.13
C VAL A 933 -13.26 -22.29 -2.82
N PHE A 934 -12.46 -22.95 -3.65
CA PHE A 934 -11.22 -22.39 -4.23
C PHE A 934 -11.48 -21.57 -5.51
N GLY A 935 -12.18 -20.44 -5.38
CA GLY A 935 -12.50 -19.57 -6.51
C GLY A 935 -13.09 -18.23 -6.08
N PRO A 936 -13.63 -17.42 -7.02
CA PRO A 936 -14.01 -16.04 -6.76
C PRO A 936 -15.43 -15.96 -6.16
N VAL A 937 -15.66 -16.71 -5.07
CA VAL A 937 -16.94 -16.80 -4.36
C VAL A 937 -16.76 -16.28 -2.94
N LEU A 938 -17.35 -15.12 -2.65
CA LEU A 938 -17.34 -14.52 -1.32
C LEU A 938 -18.64 -14.84 -0.58
N HIS A 939 -18.52 -15.20 0.69
CA HIS A 939 -19.65 -15.38 1.59
C HIS A 939 -19.67 -14.25 2.62
N VAL A 940 -20.86 -13.82 3.04
CA VAL A 940 -21.03 -12.73 3.98
C VAL A 940 -21.95 -13.15 5.11
N VAL A 941 -21.51 -12.94 6.34
CA VAL A 941 -22.28 -13.13 7.56
C VAL A 941 -22.38 -11.78 8.27
N ARG A 942 -23.59 -11.41 8.72
CA ARG A 942 -23.75 -10.25 9.60
C ARG A 942 -23.63 -10.68 11.05
N TYR A 943 -23.06 -9.81 11.88
CA TYR A 943 -22.99 -10.04 13.32
C TYR A 943 -23.33 -8.77 14.11
N LYS A 944 -23.76 -8.94 15.35
CA LYS A 944 -23.97 -7.83 16.30
C LYS A 944 -22.68 -7.55 17.06
N ALA A 945 -22.40 -6.29 17.38
CA ALA A 945 -21.14 -5.88 18.01
C ALA A 945 -20.80 -6.66 19.30
N GLU A 946 -21.81 -6.94 20.13
CA GLU A 946 -21.69 -7.72 21.37
C GLU A 946 -21.44 -9.23 21.16
N LYS A 947 -21.47 -9.70 19.91
CA LYS A 947 -21.29 -11.10 19.52
C LYS A 947 -19.96 -11.37 18.81
N ILE A 948 -19.04 -10.41 18.79
CA ILE A 948 -17.72 -10.57 18.14
C ILE A 948 -16.94 -11.79 18.65
N ASP A 949 -17.07 -12.13 19.94
CA ASP A 949 -16.47 -13.35 20.51
C ASP A 949 -17.02 -14.63 19.88
N GLN A 950 -18.33 -14.67 19.59
CA GLN A 950 -18.97 -15.81 18.94
C GLN A 950 -18.53 -15.94 17.47
N VAL A 951 -18.26 -14.80 16.81
CA VAL A 951 -17.67 -14.78 15.46
C VAL A 951 -16.29 -15.44 15.47
N MET A 952 -15.44 -15.06 16.42
CA MET A 952 -14.11 -15.67 16.56
C MET A 952 -14.20 -17.17 16.84
N ASP A 953 -15.10 -17.58 17.74
CA ASP A 953 -15.31 -19.00 18.06
C ASP A 953 -15.79 -19.79 16.84
N ALA A 954 -16.69 -19.22 16.03
CA ALA A 954 -17.15 -19.85 14.79
C ALA A 954 -16.00 -20.01 13.76
N ILE A 955 -15.16 -18.98 13.59
CA ILE A 955 -14.01 -19.04 12.67
C ILE A 955 -13.03 -20.11 13.11
N ASN A 956 -12.62 -20.10 14.38
CA ASN A 956 -11.71 -21.10 14.94
C ASN A 956 -12.34 -22.52 14.90
N GLY A 957 -13.66 -22.63 15.04
CA GLY A 957 -14.43 -23.88 14.98
C GLY A 957 -14.38 -24.58 13.62
N THR A 958 -13.98 -23.89 12.55
CA THR A 958 -13.79 -24.53 11.22
C THR A 958 -12.62 -25.52 11.19
N GLY A 959 -11.69 -25.43 12.15
CA GLY A 959 -10.45 -26.20 12.20
C GLY A 959 -9.36 -25.73 11.24
N TYR A 960 -9.66 -24.78 10.34
CA TYR A 960 -8.67 -24.07 9.53
C TYR A 960 -8.03 -22.92 10.34
N GLY A 961 -6.89 -22.43 9.86
CA GLY A 961 -6.13 -21.38 10.54
C GLY A 961 -5.03 -20.77 9.67
N LEU A 962 -5.37 -20.33 8.45
CA LEU A 962 -4.38 -19.77 7.51
C LEU A 962 -4.29 -18.24 7.58
N THR A 963 -5.25 -17.52 7.01
CA THR A 963 -5.30 -16.04 7.09
C THR A 963 -6.56 -15.52 7.77
N MET A 964 -6.42 -14.41 8.49
CA MET A 964 -7.54 -13.67 9.07
C MET A 964 -7.32 -12.16 8.90
N GLY A 965 -8.37 -11.45 8.50
CA GLY A 965 -8.39 -10.00 8.39
C GLY A 965 -9.21 -9.36 9.51
N LEU A 966 -8.78 -8.19 9.99
CA LEU A 966 -9.56 -7.33 10.88
C LEU A 966 -9.49 -5.88 10.39
N HIS A 967 -10.65 -5.27 10.15
CA HIS A 967 -10.76 -3.85 9.91
C HIS A 967 -11.42 -3.19 11.12
N THR A 968 -10.62 -2.40 11.85
CA THR A 968 -11.03 -1.70 13.08
C THR A 968 -10.08 -0.52 13.37
N ARG A 969 -10.56 0.46 14.12
CA ARG A 969 -9.76 1.54 14.71
C ARG A 969 -9.59 1.42 16.22
N ILE A 970 -10.07 0.33 16.81
CA ILE A 970 -10.02 0.04 18.24
C ILE A 970 -8.80 -0.88 18.50
N ASP A 971 -7.81 -0.37 19.22
CA ASP A 971 -6.52 -1.09 19.39
C ASP A 971 -6.70 -2.32 20.29
N THR A 972 -7.58 -2.24 21.28
CA THR A 972 -7.99 -3.38 22.13
C THR A 972 -8.65 -4.51 21.35
N GLU A 973 -9.34 -4.24 20.24
CA GLU A 973 -9.85 -5.30 19.34
C GLU A 973 -8.72 -5.96 18.54
N VAL A 974 -7.68 -5.20 18.17
CA VAL A 974 -6.49 -5.79 17.55
C VAL A 974 -5.77 -6.74 18.51
N GLU A 975 -5.61 -6.33 19.78
CA GLU A 975 -4.99 -7.18 20.81
C GLU A 975 -5.92 -8.34 21.23
N TRP A 976 -7.25 -8.18 21.14
CA TRP A 976 -8.20 -9.28 21.26
C TRP A 976 -7.99 -10.32 20.14
N MET A 977 -7.94 -9.89 18.88
CA MET A 977 -7.68 -10.79 17.74
C MET A 977 -6.34 -11.52 17.92
N ARG A 978 -5.28 -10.79 18.29
CA ARG A 978 -3.95 -11.38 18.51
C ARG A 978 -3.96 -12.52 19.55
N ARG A 979 -4.78 -12.40 20.60
CA ARG A 979 -4.85 -13.40 21.69
C ARG A 979 -5.78 -14.56 21.38
N ARG A 980 -6.80 -14.36 20.54
CA ARG A 980 -7.91 -15.32 20.35
C ARG A 980 -7.95 -15.99 18.99
N ALA A 981 -7.36 -15.39 17.95
CA ALA A 981 -7.37 -15.94 16.60
C ALA A 981 -6.50 -17.20 16.50
N GLY A 982 -7.10 -18.31 16.07
CA GLY A 982 -6.41 -19.54 15.69
C GLY A 982 -6.00 -19.50 14.22
N ALA A 983 -5.21 -18.51 13.82
CA ALA A 983 -4.77 -18.35 12.44
C ALA A 983 -3.30 -17.92 12.35
N GLY A 984 -2.58 -18.48 11.38
CA GLY A 984 -1.16 -18.27 11.22
C GLY A 984 -0.79 -16.86 10.77
N ASN A 985 -1.61 -16.19 9.96
CA ASN A 985 -1.31 -14.86 9.41
C ASN A 985 -2.48 -13.90 9.65
N LEU A 986 -2.25 -12.87 10.46
CA LEU A 986 -3.24 -11.85 10.81
C LEU A 986 -2.95 -10.54 10.07
N TYR A 987 -3.97 -9.94 9.47
CA TYR A 987 -3.87 -8.71 8.70
C TYR A 987 -4.84 -7.66 9.24
N VAL A 988 -4.33 -6.49 9.62
CA VAL A 988 -5.15 -5.40 10.19
C VAL A 988 -5.18 -4.21 9.25
N ASN A 989 -6.38 -3.72 8.92
CA ASN A 989 -6.61 -2.53 8.08
C ASN A 989 -5.89 -2.58 6.71
N ARG A 990 -5.85 -3.77 6.11
CA ARG A 990 -5.33 -4.05 4.76
C ARG A 990 -5.95 -5.33 4.20
N ASN A 991 -5.64 -5.64 2.93
CA ASN A 991 -5.94 -6.94 2.34
C ASN A 991 -5.24 -8.12 3.05
N MET A 992 -5.74 -9.34 2.80
CA MET A 992 -5.29 -10.60 3.43
C MET A 992 -4.32 -11.41 2.56
N ILE A 993 -3.84 -10.85 1.46
CA ILE A 993 -3.09 -11.57 0.42
C ILE A 993 -1.70 -10.96 0.21
N GLY A 994 -0.84 -11.68 -0.52
CA GLY A 994 0.49 -11.19 -0.89
C GLY A 994 1.44 -11.09 0.29
N ALA A 995 1.53 -12.16 1.09
CA ALA A 995 2.52 -12.25 2.15
C ALA A 995 3.93 -12.14 1.56
N VAL A 996 4.77 -11.28 2.15
CA VAL A 996 6.12 -11.01 1.62
C VAL A 996 7.14 -11.85 2.39
N VAL A 997 7.97 -12.60 1.66
CA VAL A 997 9.02 -13.47 2.20
C VAL A 997 9.95 -12.71 3.13
N GLY A 998 10.17 -13.23 4.34
CA GLY A 998 11.00 -12.61 5.37
C GLY A 998 10.36 -11.43 6.09
N VAL A 999 9.16 -10.99 5.70
CA VAL A 999 8.41 -9.89 6.33
C VAL A 999 7.15 -10.41 7.01
N GLN A 1000 6.31 -11.15 6.27
CA GLN A 1000 5.18 -11.91 6.82
C GLN A 1000 5.38 -13.40 6.53
N PRO A 1001 6.25 -14.11 7.29
CA PRO A 1001 6.37 -15.56 7.17
C PRO A 1001 4.99 -16.24 7.06
N PHE A 1002 4.80 -17.02 6.01
CA PHE A 1002 3.48 -17.46 5.59
C PHE A 1002 3.27 -18.94 5.89
N GLY A 1003 2.11 -19.27 6.44
CA GLY A 1003 1.71 -20.64 6.73
C GLY A 1003 0.68 -20.71 7.85
N GLY A 1004 -0.13 -21.76 7.86
CA GLY A 1004 -1.25 -21.90 8.78
C GLY A 1004 -0.97 -22.82 9.97
N GLU A 1005 -2.04 -23.09 10.71
CA GLU A 1005 -2.13 -24.15 11.72
C GLU A 1005 -3.42 -24.95 11.55
N GLY A 1006 -3.59 -26.03 12.32
CA GLY A 1006 -4.75 -26.92 12.20
C GLY A 1006 -4.83 -27.59 10.82
N LEU A 1007 -5.99 -27.52 10.18
CA LEU A 1007 -6.20 -28.03 8.82
C LEU A 1007 -5.43 -27.24 7.75
N SER A 1008 -4.87 -26.07 8.08
CA SER A 1008 -4.19 -25.19 7.11
C SER A 1008 -2.69 -25.44 6.98
N GLY A 1009 -2.10 -26.25 7.86
CA GLY A 1009 -0.76 -26.75 7.64
C GLY A 1009 -0.05 -27.24 8.88
N THR A 1010 1.10 -27.87 8.66
CA THR A 1010 1.98 -28.36 9.72
C THR A 1010 2.98 -27.31 10.20
N GLY A 1011 3.25 -26.29 9.37
CA GLY A 1011 4.44 -25.46 9.47
C GLY A 1011 5.74 -26.28 9.28
N PRO A 1012 6.90 -25.64 9.51
CA PRO A 1012 7.08 -24.23 9.82
C PRO A 1012 6.70 -23.31 8.65
N LYS A 1013 6.50 -22.02 8.94
CA LYS A 1013 6.12 -21.01 7.93
C LYS A 1013 7.18 -20.86 6.84
N ALA A 1014 6.75 -20.91 5.58
CA ALA A 1014 7.57 -20.56 4.42
C ALA A 1014 7.99 -19.08 4.51
N GLY A 1015 9.22 -18.80 4.09
CA GLY A 1015 9.81 -17.46 4.13
C GLY A 1015 10.07 -16.97 5.54
N GLY A 1016 10.07 -17.88 6.51
CA GLY A 1016 10.33 -17.61 7.92
C GLY A 1016 11.68 -18.15 8.40
N PRO A 1017 12.16 -17.66 9.54
CA PRO A 1017 13.49 -18.00 10.07
C PRO A 1017 13.59 -19.46 10.56
N ARG A 1018 12.46 -20.16 10.72
CA ARG A 1018 12.42 -21.55 11.19
C ARG A 1018 12.21 -22.58 10.07
N TYR A 1019 12.15 -22.15 8.81
CA TYR A 1019 11.83 -23.05 7.70
C TYR A 1019 12.96 -24.04 7.43
N LEU A 1020 14.19 -23.54 7.27
CA LEU A 1020 15.34 -24.38 6.86
C LEU A 1020 15.69 -25.47 7.86
N SER A 1021 15.51 -25.25 9.17
CA SER A 1021 15.83 -26.26 10.18
C SER A 1021 15.00 -27.53 10.03
N ARG A 1022 13.78 -27.45 9.50
CA ARG A 1022 12.94 -28.63 9.26
C ARG A 1022 13.49 -29.52 8.14
N PHE A 1023 14.27 -28.95 7.22
CA PHE A 1023 15.00 -29.66 6.16
C PHE A 1023 16.36 -30.22 6.61
N ALA A 1024 16.76 -30.02 7.86
CA ALA A 1024 18.06 -30.43 8.39
C ALA A 1024 17.95 -31.41 9.56
N CYS A 1025 19.02 -32.16 9.79
CA CYS A 1025 19.30 -32.92 11.00
C CYS A 1025 20.33 -32.17 11.86
N GLU A 1026 20.17 -32.29 13.17
CA GLU A 1026 21.10 -31.77 14.16
C GLU A 1026 22.22 -32.80 14.40
N ARG A 1027 23.47 -32.32 14.54
CA ARG A 1027 24.64 -33.14 14.87
C ARG A 1027 25.44 -32.47 15.98
N VAL A 1028 26.04 -33.30 16.84
CA VAL A 1028 26.95 -32.86 17.89
C VAL A 1028 28.17 -33.78 17.91
N ILE A 1029 29.35 -33.19 18.15
CA ILE A 1029 30.56 -33.93 18.48
C ILE A 1029 31.08 -33.43 19.83
N SER A 1030 31.35 -34.36 20.74
CA SER A 1030 31.94 -34.10 22.05
C SER A 1030 33.32 -34.73 22.11
N ILE A 1031 34.34 -33.90 22.21
CA ILE A 1031 35.74 -34.33 22.20
C ILE A 1031 36.33 -34.12 23.59
N ASN A 1032 36.67 -35.22 24.26
CA ASN A 1032 37.47 -35.15 25.48
C ASN A 1032 38.91 -34.75 25.12
N THR A 1033 39.28 -33.50 25.39
CA THR A 1033 40.59 -32.91 25.10
C THR A 1033 41.60 -33.08 26.24
N THR A 1034 41.21 -33.66 27.38
CA THR A 1034 42.13 -33.90 28.51
C THR A 1034 43.32 -34.78 28.13
N ALA A 1035 43.10 -35.80 27.30
CA ALA A 1035 44.15 -36.71 26.84
C ALA A 1035 45.23 -36.01 25.98
N ALA A 1036 44.91 -34.85 25.40
CA ALA A 1036 45.82 -34.03 24.61
C ALA A 1036 46.56 -32.95 25.45
N GLY A 1037 46.37 -32.94 26.78
CA GLY A 1037 47.00 -31.98 27.70
C GLY A 1037 46.04 -30.99 28.36
N GLY A 1038 44.72 -31.10 28.11
CA GLY A 1038 43.71 -30.18 28.63
C GLY A 1038 43.83 -28.76 28.05
N ASN A 1039 43.01 -27.82 28.54
CA ASN A 1039 43.10 -26.41 28.16
C ASN A 1039 44.41 -25.80 28.67
N ALA A 1040 45.52 -25.97 27.94
CA ALA A 1040 46.80 -25.34 28.25
C ALA A 1040 46.66 -23.80 28.41
N SER A 1041 45.65 -23.22 27.75
CA SER A 1041 45.24 -21.83 27.91
C SER A 1041 44.86 -21.45 29.35
N LEU A 1042 44.20 -22.33 30.11
CA LEU A 1042 43.84 -22.10 31.53
C LEU A 1042 45.07 -22.07 32.45
N MET A 1043 46.15 -22.79 32.13
CA MET A 1043 47.40 -22.71 32.88
C MET A 1043 48.25 -21.47 32.49
N SER A 1044 47.91 -20.81 31.38
CA SER A 1044 48.58 -19.60 30.89
C SER A 1044 47.83 -18.30 31.17
N MET A 1045 46.59 -18.37 31.68
CA MET A 1045 45.90 -17.20 32.23
C MET A 1045 46.60 -16.87 33.55
N GLY A 1046 47.48 -15.86 33.54
CA GLY A 1046 48.10 -15.37 34.76
C GLY A 1046 47.03 -14.92 35.77
N ASP A 1047 47.29 -15.13 37.05
CA ASP A 1047 46.49 -14.54 38.12
C ASP A 1047 46.59 -13.01 37.99
N ASP A 1048 45.62 -12.37 37.34
CA ASP A 1048 45.43 -10.93 37.47
C ASP A 1048 44.94 -10.66 38.91
N LEU A 1049 45.89 -10.67 39.84
CA LEU A 1049 45.70 -10.11 41.17
C LEU A 1049 45.42 -8.61 40.99
N PRO A 1050 44.37 -8.05 41.62
CA PRO A 1050 44.08 -6.63 41.50
C PRO A 1050 45.26 -5.81 42.03
N GLY A 1051 45.85 -4.98 41.16
CA GLY A 1051 46.86 -3.98 41.46
C GLY A 1051 46.27 -2.59 41.60
#